data_AF-A0A5N9AJJ7-F1
#
_entry.id   AF-A0A5N9AJJ7-F1
#
_cell.length_a   1.000
_cell.length_b   1.000
_cell.length_c   1.000
_cell.angle_alpha   90.00
_cell.angle_beta   90.00
_cell.angle_gamma   90.00
#
_symmetry.space_group_name_H-M   'P 1'
#
loop_
_entity.id
_entity.type
_entity.pdbx_description
1 polymer ?
#
loop_
_entity_poly.entity_id
_entity_poly.type
_entity_poly.pdbx_seq_one_letter_code
_entity_poly.pdbx_strand_id
1 'polypeptide(L)'
;MIEILVWLCLIQIIGTISFIVNFRLFNILPDRGYGVSKILGLLMFAFPVWMLGSFGILPATSFVLWTWLILLVGFSVIISYRQRYELAKFLRLERQSIFIAEGIFLFVFALWIFIKLHDPSINNTEQPMDFAFLNASIHTDYFPPPDPWLSGHQISYYYFGYLILGNLTELSLIPSRITYNLALSSIPALSAAASFSLMYNLLRFTGLSYLRSGIGSMLTPIILLFSSNLFGLLEFIRARGLAPDSFWSWLSIKYSETGGQWDILANPEHTSWVPIGHLWWWRSTRIVDTLSSDGQSLDYTITEFPWFSFLIGDLHPHVMSIPFVLLFLSFAFNHFIRSYEDRLQRNMLSLWSIILGATILGATGFINTWDIVPLTFLWILISVIKAGIDNRWEIGGVLRGLIFSVGCLVPLSVAIYLPYYFNVDSQATGLMPVGEYGTRLIHLVIIFGTFLCCILPLVWKELVGLIRFYSKYRYCINCQAPNSILSGRCSVCMVENDIFKRWLVFVCVVAVTCTPFLIWSMVHIMSSSIGLGGLSGNLVFGRFINLLPVTLVQIIVISGIVRRSSDYSGGNKSLLFVLSILACGGFIVIGSDLFRVDDLFHNRMNTVFKSYYHVWILLSVAACFALATGFSSINLKRNSLDIVSKRIWIGAVIFLIFGSLYYPFVATNSKVDFDIRHKSLDGLSYLKQQNPSIYEAILWLDNNTESGQILLEAIGQDYVPETSIYSGSTGLSTILGWPGHEHQWRGSTSIYSGRPSDVEEIYTTSNYEIFRDLTGKYNIDYIVIGPRERYAYGTLELDTIGEIGDLVFQNTEVSIYRFDK
;
A
#
# COMPACT_ATOMS: atom_id res chain seq x y z
N MET A 1 19.37 10.23 19.97
CA MET A 1 19.72 8.79 20.09
C MET A 1 18.79 8.05 21.06
N ILE A 2 18.42 8.67 22.19
CA ILE A 2 17.50 8.05 23.17
C ILE A 2 16.10 7.88 22.56
N GLU A 3 15.65 8.85 21.76
CA GLU A 3 14.37 8.87 21.06
C GLU A 3 14.18 7.62 20.19
N ILE A 4 15.24 7.24 19.46
CA ILE A 4 15.27 6.03 18.61
C ILE A 4 15.08 4.78 19.46
N LEU A 5 15.75 4.69 20.61
CA LEU A 5 15.67 3.53 21.50
C LEU A 5 14.30 3.43 22.18
N VAL A 6 13.74 4.55 22.65
CA VAL A 6 12.40 4.59 23.25
C VAL A 6 11.34 4.12 22.26
N TRP A 7 11.37 4.67 21.04
CA TRP A 7 10.46 4.30 19.97
C TRP A 7 10.56 2.81 19.60
N LEU A 8 11.79 2.32 19.44
CA LEU A 8 12.05 0.91 19.16
C LEU A 8 11.54 0.00 20.29
N CYS A 9 11.79 0.38 21.55
CA CYS A 9 11.32 -0.35 22.71
C CYS A 9 9.79 -0.46 22.75
N LEU A 10 9.06 0.62 22.46
CA LEU A 10 7.59 0.61 22.41
C LEU A 10 7.07 -0.36 21.34
N ILE A 11 7.61 -0.32 20.12
CA ILE A 11 7.24 -1.27 19.06
C ILE A 11 7.51 -2.72 19.48
N GLN A 12 8.66 -2.97 20.14
CA GLN A 12 9.01 -4.31 20.62
C GLN A 12 8.10 -4.80 21.75
N ILE A 13 7.74 -3.94 22.70
CA ILE A 13 6.82 -4.25 23.80
C ILE A 13 5.44 -4.58 23.22
N ILE A 14 4.88 -3.69 22.41
CA ILE A 14 3.54 -3.88 21.79
C ILE A 14 3.52 -5.14 20.92
N GLY A 15 4.57 -5.37 20.12
CA GLY A 15 4.70 -6.58 19.30
C GLY A 15 4.79 -7.85 20.13
N THR A 16 5.55 -7.84 21.23
CA THR A 16 5.69 -9.00 22.13
C THR A 16 4.38 -9.33 22.82
N ILE A 17 3.66 -8.31 23.30
CA ILE A 17 2.33 -8.47 23.90
C ILE A 17 1.39 -9.15 22.90
N SER A 18 1.33 -8.59 21.68
CA SER A 18 0.48 -9.11 20.61
C SER A 18 0.84 -10.54 20.21
N PHE A 19 2.14 -10.86 20.12
CA PHE A 19 2.59 -12.20 19.83
C PHE A 19 2.07 -13.21 20.85
N ILE A 20 2.20 -12.91 22.14
CA ILE A 20 1.75 -13.80 23.23
C ILE A 20 0.23 -13.99 23.20
N VAL A 21 -0.52 -12.90 23.02
CA VAL A 21 -2.00 -12.94 22.98
C VAL A 21 -2.49 -13.76 21.77
N ASN A 22 -1.87 -13.59 20.60
CA ASN A 22 -2.31 -14.19 19.35
C ASN A 22 -1.59 -15.51 19.00
N PHE A 23 -0.70 -16.01 19.87
CA PHE A 23 0.11 -17.22 19.65
C PHE A 23 -0.71 -18.47 19.24
N ARG A 24 -1.96 -18.54 19.70
CA ARG A 24 -2.89 -19.64 19.39
C ARG A 24 -3.70 -19.44 18.11
N LEU A 25 -3.82 -18.22 17.60
CA LEU A 25 -4.59 -17.92 16.38
C LEU A 25 -3.81 -18.28 15.12
N PHE A 26 -2.49 -18.09 15.15
CA PHE A 26 -1.56 -18.49 14.09
C PHE A 26 -0.92 -19.85 14.37
N ASN A 27 -1.60 -20.73 15.11
CA ASN A 27 -1.01 -22.00 15.58
C ASN A 27 -0.58 -22.97 14.47
N ILE A 28 -1.11 -22.79 13.27
CA ILE A 28 -0.80 -23.61 12.08
C ILE A 28 0.48 -23.12 11.40
N LEU A 29 0.74 -21.81 11.44
CA LEU A 29 1.96 -21.26 10.85
C LEU A 29 3.18 -21.67 11.67
N PRO A 30 4.27 -22.11 11.02
CA PRO A 30 5.54 -22.44 11.69
C PRO A 30 6.05 -21.34 12.62
N ASP A 31 6.03 -20.08 12.18
CA ASP A 31 6.49 -18.93 12.96
C ASP A 31 5.46 -18.42 14.00
N ARG A 32 4.28 -19.03 14.09
CA ARG A 32 3.18 -18.62 14.97
C ARG A 32 2.78 -17.15 14.84
N GLY A 33 2.98 -16.54 13.67
CA GLY A 33 2.69 -15.13 13.42
C GLY A 33 3.69 -14.14 14.04
N TYR A 34 4.89 -14.60 14.43
CA TYR A 34 5.89 -13.74 15.07
C TYR A 34 6.28 -12.52 14.22
N GLY A 35 6.59 -12.68 12.94
CA GLY A 35 7.04 -11.55 12.10
C GLY A 35 5.96 -10.52 11.76
N VAL A 36 4.68 -10.84 11.98
CA VAL A 36 3.55 -9.90 11.84
C VAL A 36 3.02 -9.38 13.18
N SER A 37 3.57 -9.86 14.30
CA SER A 37 3.07 -9.54 15.64
C SER A 37 3.19 -8.06 16.01
N LYS A 38 4.25 -7.38 15.57
CA LYS A 38 4.43 -5.94 15.74
C LYS A 38 3.30 -5.16 15.07
N ILE A 39 3.01 -5.48 13.82
CA ILE A 39 1.96 -4.83 13.02
C ILE A 39 0.58 -5.10 13.63
N LEU A 40 0.31 -6.35 13.99
CA LEU A 40 -0.94 -6.72 14.64
C LEU A 40 -1.08 -6.05 16.01
N GLY A 41 0.02 -5.90 16.75
CA GLY A 41 0.03 -5.21 18.04
C GLY A 41 -0.30 -3.74 17.91
N LEU A 42 0.28 -3.05 16.93
CA LEU A 42 -0.06 -1.65 16.64
C LEU A 42 -1.55 -1.50 16.29
N LEU A 43 -2.10 -2.40 15.46
CA LEU A 43 -3.52 -2.42 15.16
C LEU A 43 -4.39 -2.66 16.39
N MET A 44 -4.09 -3.71 17.17
CA MET A 44 -4.86 -4.08 18.36
C MET A 44 -4.74 -3.07 19.50
N PHE A 45 -3.66 -2.29 19.51
CA PHE A 45 -3.49 -1.21 20.46
C PHE A 45 -4.37 -0.02 20.08
N ALA A 46 -4.31 0.42 18.81
CA ALA A 46 -5.01 1.61 18.34
C ALA A 46 -6.52 1.40 18.13
N PHE A 47 -6.95 0.23 17.67
CA PHE A 47 -8.34 -0.03 17.31
C PHE A 47 -9.35 0.17 18.47
N PRO A 48 -9.12 -0.35 19.69
CA PRO A 48 -10.06 -0.13 20.79
C PRO A 48 -10.12 1.34 21.23
N VAL A 49 -8.99 2.06 21.20
CA VAL A 49 -8.93 3.49 21.52
C VAL A 49 -9.75 4.29 20.52
N TRP A 50 -9.55 4.03 19.22
CA TRP A 50 -10.33 4.64 18.16
C TRP A 50 -11.82 4.34 18.31
N MET A 51 -12.18 3.06 18.44
CA MET A 51 -13.58 2.63 18.50
C MET A 51 -14.32 3.27 19.68
N LEU A 52 -13.74 3.26 20.88
CA LEU A 52 -14.35 3.85 22.07
C LEU A 52 -14.38 5.38 22.01
N GLY A 53 -13.36 6.00 21.42
CA GLY A 53 -13.30 7.45 21.18
C GLY A 53 -14.34 7.92 20.16
N SER A 54 -14.59 7.14 19.09
CA SER A 54 -15.62 7.46 18.09
C SER A 54 -17.05 7.44 18.67
N PHE A 55 -17.29 6.69 19.74
CA PHE A 55 -18.59 6.69 20.44
C PHE A 55 -18.64 7.68 21.61
N GLY A 56 -17.59 8.47 21.85
CA GLY A 56 -17.51 9.39 22.99
C GLY A 56 -17.38 8.70 24.35
N ILE A 57 -17.02 7.41 24.39
CA ILE A 57 -17.00 6.62 25.64
C ILE A 57 -15.72 6.86 26.44
N LEU A 58 -14.56 6.85 25.77
CA LEU A 58 -13.26 7.13 26.40
C LEU A 58 -12.47 8.12 25.55
N PRO A 59 -11.88 9.17 26.13
CA PRO A 59 -11.02 10.08 25.40
C PRO A 59 -9.65 9.44 25.12
N ALA A 60 -9.02 9.80 24.01
CA ALA A 60 -7.74 9.26 23.55
C ALA A 60 -6.51 9.93 24.20
N THR A 61 -6.58 10.26 25.49
CA THR A 61 -5.49 10.94 26.20
C THR A 61 -4.30 10.02 26.48
N SER A 62 -3.12 10.61 26.67
CA SER A 62 -1.91 9.96 27.22
C SER A 62 -2.21 9.00 28.38
N PHE A 63 -3.05 9.42 29.34
CA PHE A 63 -3.40 8.61 30.51
C PHE A 63 -4.14 7.32 30.12
N VAL A 64 -5.09 7.42 29.19
CA VAL A 64 -5.86 6.26 28.70
C VAL A 64 -4.96 5.31 27.92
N LEU A 65 -4.07 5.84 27.07
CA LEU A 65 -3.10 5.02 26.32
C LEU A 65 -2.16 4.23 27.25
N TRP A 66 -1.58 4.88 28.26
CA TRP A 66 -0.72 4.21 29.24
C TRP A 66 -1.47 3.17 30.08
N THR A 67 -2.69 3.50 30.52
CA THR A 67 -3.54 2.56 31.26
C THR A 67 -3.85 1.33 30.40
N TRP A 68 -4.21 1.54 29.14
CA TRP A 68 -4.47 0.46 28.19
C TRP A 68 -3.24 -0.43 27.96
N LEU A 69 -2.05 0.17 27.80
CA LEU A 69 -0.80 -0.57 27.67
C LEU A 69 -0.51 -1.44 28.91
N ILE A 70 -0.68 -0.90 30.12
CA ILE A 70 -0.47 -1.63 31.37
C ILE A 70 -1.43 -2.82 31.49
N LEU A 71 -2.71 -2.62 31.16
CA LEU A 71 -3.72 -3.69 31.17
C LEU A 71 -3.35 -4.81 30.17
N LEU A 72 -2.90 -4.44 28.97
CA LEU A 72 -2.43 -5.39 27.96
C LEU A 72 -1.18 -6.15 28.40
N VAL A 73 -0.22 -5.49 29.07
CA VAL A 73 0.95 -6.15 29.67
C VAL A 73 0.49 -7.18 30.71
N GLY A 74 -0.38 -6.79 31.65
CA GLY A 74 -0.90 -7.70 32.67
C GLY A 74 -1.61 -8.91 32.07
N PHE A 75 -2.46 -8.69 31.07
CA PHE A 75 -3.14 -9.76 30.33
C PHE A 75 -2.15 -10.70 29.61
N SER A 76 -1.13 -10.12 28.96
CA SER A 76 -0.07 -10.87 28.28
C SER A 76 0.73 -11.74 29.24
N VAL A 77 1.08 -11.23 30.43
CA VAL A 77 1.80 -12.00 31.47
C VAL A 77 0.96 -13.21 31.93
N ILE A 78 -0.34 -13.03 32.17
CA ILE A 78 -1.25 -14.12 32.56
C ILE A 78 -1.30 -15.19 31.46
N ILE A 79 -1.44 -14.77 30.19
CA ILE A 79 -1.46 -15.68 29.05
C ILE A 79 -0.13 -16.42 28.90
N SER A 80 1.00 -15.70 29.00
CA SER A 80 2.34 -16.25 28.91
C SER A 80 2.56 -17.35 29.95
N TYR A 81 2.17 -17.11 31.20
CA TYR A 81 2.26 -18.11 32.27
C TYR A 81 1.46 -19.39 31.94
N ARG A 82 0.23 -19.22 31.43
CA ARG A 82 -0.63 -20.36 31.02
C ARG A 82 -0.08 -21.12 29.81
N GLN A 83 0.72 -20.48 28.96
CA GLN A 83 1.24 -21.04 27.71
C GLN A 83 2.75 -21.32 27.75
N ARG A 84 3.40 -21.18 28.91
CA ARG A 84 4.86 -21.19 29.07
C ARG A 84 5.58 -22.38 28.44
N TYR A 85 4.99 -23.58 28.51
CA TYR A 85 5.59 -24.78 27.93
C TYR A 85 5.58 -24.76 26.40
N GLU A 86 4.47 -24.35 25.79
CA GLU A 86 4.34 -24.22 24.34
C GLU A 86 5.20 -23.06 23.80
N LEU A 87 5.25 -21.93 24.53
CA LEU A 87 6.12 -20.81 24.20
C LEU A 87 7.60 -21.22 24.26
N ALA A 88 8.03 -21.87 25.34
CA ALA A 88 9.41 -22.33 25.47
C ALA A 88 9.78 -23.35 24.37
N LYS A 89 8.85 -24.24 24.00
CA LYS A 89 9.03 -25.18 22.89
C LYS A 89 9.18 -24.45 21.56
N PHE A 90 8.30 -23.48 21.27
CA PHE A 90 8.38 -22.65 20.07
C PHE A 90 9.71 -21.89 19.99
N LEU A 91 10.09 -21.18 21.06
CA LEU A 91 11.34 -20.43 21.11
C LEU A 91 12.57 -21.31 20.83
N ARG A 92 12.56 -22.58 21.27
CA ARG A 92 13.65 -23.51 20.97
C ARG A 92 13.65 -23.98 19.52
N LEU A 93 12.49 -24.30 18.96
CA LEU A 93 12.35 -24.87 17.62
C LEU A 93 12.53 -23.84 16.51
N GLU A 94 12.02 -22.63 16.71
CA GLU A 94 11.92 -21.59 15.69
C GLU A 94 12.81 -20.37 16.01
N ARG A 95 13.80 -20.49 16.91
CA ARG A 95 14.73 -19.39 17.24
C ARG A 95 15.38 -18.74 16.02
N GLN A 96 15.68 -19.52 14.98
CA GLN A 96 16.36 -18.98 13.80
C GLN A 96 15.45 -18.05 13.00
N SER A 97 14.17 -18.38 12.83
CA SER A 97 13.24 -17.49 12.14
C SER A 97 13.01 -16.21 12.93
N ILE A 98 12.95 -16.31 14.27
CA ILE A 98 12.87 -15.17 15.18
C ILE A 98 14.09 -14.25 15.01
N PHE A 99 15.32 -14.78 15.14
CA PHE A 99 16.54 -13.98 15.03
C PHE A 99 16.70 -13.34 13.65
N ILE A 100 16.35 -14.05 12.57
CA ILE A 100 16.41 -13.49 11.22
C ILE A 100 15.35 -12.40 11.05
N ALA A 101 14.11 -12.63 11.50
CA ALA A 101 13.04 -11.62 11.40
C ALA A 101 13.39 -10.35 12.18
N GLU A 102 13.90 -10.47 13.42
CA GLU A 102 14.37 -9.32 14.20
C GLU A 102 15.60 -8.65 13.59
N GLY A 103 16.55 -9.44 13.09
CA GLY A 103 17.73 -8.90 12.40
C GLY A 103 17.36 -8.09 11.16
N ILE A 104 16.39 -8.57 10.36
CA ILE A 104 15.85 -7.86 9.20
C ILE A 104 15.14 -6.58 9.64
N PHE A 105 14.26 -6.66 10.65
CA PHE A 105 13.57 -5.49 11.19
C PHE A 105 14.56 -4.41 11.65
N LEU A 106 15.53 -4.78 12.50
CA LEU A 106 16.52 -3.84 13.03
C LEU A 106 17.44 -3.27 11.96
N PHE A 107 17.87 -4.09 11.00
CA PHE A 107 18.72 -3.64 9.90
C PHE A 107 18.00 -2.62 9.01
N VAL A 108 16.78 -2.92 8.58
CA VAL A 108 16.00 -2.02 7.71
C VAL A 108 15.61 -0.75 8.47
N PHE A 109 15.24 -0.87 9.75
CA PHE A 109 14.99 0.30 10.60
C PHE A 109 16.22 1.20 10.70
N ALA A 110 17.39 0.63 11.01
CA ALA A 110 18.64 1.38 11.11
C ALA A 110 19.06 2.03 9.78
N LEU A 111 18.82 1.36 8.65
CA LEU A 111 19.07 1.91 7.32
C LEU A 111 18.20 3.15 7.06
N TRP A 112 16.90 3.10 7.37
CA TRP A 112 16.02 4.24 7.15
C TRP A 112 16.24 5.38 8.13
N ILE A 113 16.60 5.06 9.39
CA ILE A 113 17.09 6.07 10.33
C ILE A 113 18.35 6.75 9.78
N PHE A 114 19.28 5.99 9.20
CA PHE A 114 20.47 6.58 8.58
C PHE A 114 20.13 7.52 7.43
N ILE A 115 19.19 7.16 6.55
CA ILE A 115 18.72 8.03 5.47
C ILE A 115 18.04 9.29 6.04
N LYS A 116 17.11 9.13 6.99
CA LYS A 116 16.35 10.25 7.59
C LYS A 116 17.18 11.16 8.48
N LEU A 117 18.31 10.69 9.00
CA LEU A 117 19.28 11.56 9.67
C LEU A 117 19.95 12.56 8.71
N HIS A 118 20.00 12.26 7.41
CA HIS A 118 20.61 13.12 6.40
C HIS A 118 19.57 13.92 5.60
N ASP A 119 18.33 13.43 5.52
CA ASP A 119 17.19 14.12 4.89
C ASP A 119 15.96 14.09 5.82
N PRO A 120 15.96 14.89 6.91
CA PRO A 120 14.87 14.89 7.87
C PRO A 120 13.69 15.79 7.49
N SER A 121 13.85 16.72 6.54
CA SER A 121 12.94 17.85 6.38
C SER A 121 11.51 17.41 5.97
N ILE A 122 10.53 18.05 6.60
CA ILE A 122 9.09 17.91 6.31
C ILE A 122 8.69 19.16 5.52
N ASN A 123 9.11 19.20 4.26
CA ASN A 123 8.97 20.39 3.42
C ASN A 123 8.90 20.07 1.92
N ASN A 124 8.55 18.84 1.55
CA ASN A 124 8.33 18.47 0.17
C ASN A 124 6.91 17.94 0.00
N THR A 125 6.37 18.10 -1.22
CA THR A 125 5.15 17.43 -1.67
C THR A 125 4.03 17.44 -0.63
N GLU A 126 3.63 16.28 -0.13
CA GLU A 126 2.52 16.10 0.80
C GLU A 126 2.99 15.92 2.24
N GLN A 127 4.30 16.01 2.51
CA GLN A 127 4.84 15.87 3.87
C GLN A 127 4.21 16.85 4.87
N PRO A 128 3.99 18.15 4.54
CA PRO A 128 3.32 19.08 5.46
C PRO A 128 1.88 18.64 5.79
N MET A 129 1.16 18.10 4.81
CA MET A 129 -0.20 17.59 4.96
C MET A 129 -0.25 16.35 5.84
N ASP A 130 0.63 15.38 5.55
CA ASP A 130 0.76 14.18 6.37
C ASP A 130 1.14 14.52 7.83
N PHE A 131 1.97 15.55 8.01
CA PHE A 131 2.37 16.02 9.33
C PHE A 131 1.20 16.70 10.06
N ALA A 132 0.39 17.50 9.36
CA ALA A 132 -0.84 18.08 9.88
C ALA A 132 -1.80 17.00 10.39
N PHE A 133 -2.04 15.96 9.61
CA PHE A 133 -2.93 14.86 10.00
C PHE A 133 -2.38 13.98 11.12
N LEU A 134 -1.05 13.81 11.18
CA LEU A 134 -0.40 13.18 12.33
C LEU A 134 -0.63 14.00 13.61
N ASN A 135 -0.38 15.31 13.58
CA ASN A 135 -0.58 16.19 14.74
C ASN A 135 -2.05 16.24 15.17
N ALA A 136 -2.99 16.39 14.22
CA ALA A 136 -4.42 16.33 14.50
C ALA A 136 -4.84 15.02 15.20
N SER A 137 -4.26 13.90 14.75
CA SER A 137 -4.55 12.58 15.33
C SER A 137 -3.91 12.37 16.70
N ILE A 138 -2.83 13.09 17.04
CA ILE A 138 -2.17 13.06 18.35
C ILE A 138 -2.97 13.86 19.37
N HIS A 139 -3.39 15.08 19.00
CA HIS A 139 -3.98 16.03 19.94
C HIS A 139 -5.50 15.88 20.11
N THR A 140 -6.15 15.02 19.34
CA THR A 140 -7.60 14.85 19.45
C THR A 140 -8.00 13.92 20.60
N ASP A 141 -8.99 14.33 21.39
CA ASP A 141 -9.56 13.49 22.45
C ASP A 141 -10.58 12.49 21.91
N TYR A 142 -11.32 12.84 20.86
CA TYR A 142 -12.42 12.05 20.32
C TYR A 142 -12.37 12.03 18.79
N PHE A 143 -12.88 10.95 18.19
CA PHE A 143 -12.77 10.74 16.75
C PHE A 143 -14.08 10.99 16.01
N PRO A 144 -14.02 11.47 14.76
CA PRO A 144 -12.79 11.74 13.98
C PRO A 144 -12.10 13.07 14.37
N PRO A 145 -10.79 13.24 14.07
CA PRO A 145 -10.04 14.43 14.44
C PRO A 145 -10.56 15.68 13.71
N PRO A 146 -10.44 16.88 14.33
CA PRO A 146 -10.70 18.14 13.64
C PRO A 146 -9.71 18.34 12.49
N ASP A 147 -10.17 19.02 11.45
CA ASP A 147 -9.36 19.32 10.27
C ASP A 147 -8.39 20.49 10.56
N PRO A 148 -7.06 20.31 10.48
CA PRO A 148 -6.08 21.37 10.72
C PRO A 148 -6.19 22.53 9.73
N TRP A 149 -6.74 22.29 8.54
CA TRP A 149 -6.80 23.24 7.45
C TRP A 149 -8.21 23.67 7.08
N LEU A 150 -9.21 23.26 7.86
CA LEU A 150 -10.59 23.71 7.68
C LEU A 150 -11.37 23.71 9.00
N SER A 151 -11.27 24.81 9.75
CA SER A 151 -11.91 24.93 11.07
C SER A 151 -13.42 24.70 11.03
N GLY A 152 -13.93 24.01 12.05
CA GLY A 152 -15.34 23.59 12.14
C GLY A 152 -15.69 22.33 11.35
N HIS A 153 -14.71 21.71 10.67
CA HIS A 153 -14.87 20.43 9.97
C HIS A 153 -13.92 19.37 10.54
N GLN A 154 -14.20 18.12 10.20
CA GLN A 154 -13.40 16.94 10.54
C GLN A 154 -12.58 16.52 9.33
N ILE A 155 -11.45 15.83 9.56
CA ILE A 155 -10.60 15.32 8.47
C ILE A 155 -11.42 14.41 7.55
N SER A 156 -11.49 14.77 6.27
CA SER A 156 -12.18 13.99 5.23
C SER A 156 -11.20 13.11 4.45
N TYR A 157 -10.34 12.39 5.18
CA TYR A 157 -9.22 11.61 4.63
C TYR A 157 -8.89 10.38 5.49
N TYR A 158 -8.01 9.50 5.00
CA TYR A 158 -7.66 8.22 5.63
C TYR A 158 -6.81 8.39 6.91
N TYR A 159 -7.45 8.71 8.04
CA TYR A 159 -6.66 9.09 9.23
C TYR A 159 -6.15 7.93 10.10
N PHE A 160 -6.58 6.69 9.89
CA PHE A 160 -6.25 5.58 10.81
C PHE A 160 -4.76 5.25 10.87
N GLY A 161 -4.04 5.39 9.76
CA GLY A 161 -2.60 5.20 9.72
C GLY A 161 -1.88 6.22 10.61
N TYR A 162 -2.26 7.49 10.51
CA TYR A 162 -1.74 8.55 11.36
C TYR A 162 -2.10 8.32 12.83
N LEU A 163 -3.32 7.86 13.14
CA LEU A 163 -3.72 7.51 14.50
C LEU A 163 -2.86 6.38 15.10
N ILE A 164 -2.56 5.32 14.34
CA ILE A 164 -1.70 4.23 14.82
C ILE A 164 -0.32 4.77 15.22
N LEU A 165 0.25 5.69 14.43
CA LEU A 165 1.56 6.27 14.65
C LEU A 165 1.53 7.42 15.67
N GLY A 166 0.40 8.13 15.77
CA GLY A 166 0.11 9.18 16.73
C GLY A 166 0.01 8.62 18.14
N ASN A 167 -0.67 7.49 18.32
CA ASN A 167 -0.69 6.76 19.59
C ASN A 167 0.71 6.35 20.07
N LEU A 168 1.61 5.99 19.14
CA LEU A 168 3.02 5.72 19.48
C LEU A 168 3.77 7.01 19.86
N THR A 169 3.50 8.10 19.15
CA THR A 169 4.09 9.42 19.43
C THR A 169 3.72 9.87 20.84
N GLU A 170 2.44 9.86 21.16
CA GLU A 170 1.89 10.22 22.47
C GLU A 170 2.46 9.34 23.60
N LEU A 171 2.50 8.01 23.41
CA LEU A 171 3.12 7.11 24.39
C LEU A 171 4.62 7.33 24.58
N SER A 172 5.32 7.74 23.52
CA SER A 172 6.77 7.92 23.57
C SER A 172 7.20 9.21 24.25
N LEU A 173 6.29 10.18 24.36
CA LEU A 173 6.59 11.55 24.81
C LEU A 173 7.71 12.22 23.99
N ILE A 174 7.87 11.79 22.73
CA ILE A 174 8.80 12.37 21.78
C ILE A 174 8.00 13.35 20.91
N PRO A 175 8.52 14.56 20.62
CA PRO A 175 7.83 15.50 19.74
C PRO A 175 7.52 14.94 18.35
N SER A 176 6.36 15.28 17.81
CA SER A 176 5.87 14.80 16.51
C SER A 176 6.84 15.09 15.36
N ARG A 177 7.51 16.26 15.40
CA ARG A 177 8.56 16.65 14.44
C ARG A 177 9.73 15.66 14.36
N ILE A 178 9.96 14.85 15.40
CA ILE A 178 10.95 13.75 15.39
C ILE A 178 10.28 12.42 15.05
N THR A 179 9.11 12.14 15.63
CA THR A 179 8.44 10.84 15.44
C THR A 179 7.92 10.63 14.03
N TYR A 180 7.66 11.69 13.25
CA TYR A 180 7.35 11.58 11.82
C TYR A 180 8.44 10.78 11.07
N ASN A 181 9.71 11.11 11.29
CA ASN A 181 10.84 10.40 10.68
C ASN A 181 11.07 9.00 11.29
N LEU A 182 10.75 8.79 12.57
CA LEU A 182 10.76 7.47 13.20
C LEU A 182 9.66 6.55 12.63
N ALA A 183 8.49 7.11 12.37
CA ALA A 183 7.36 6.44 11.74
C ALA A 183 7.71 6.02 10.30
N LEU A 184 8.23 6.94 9.48
CA LEU A 184 8.75 6.65 8.14
C LEU A 184 9.82 5.55 8.14
N SER A 185 10.64 5.47 9.19
CA SER A 185 11.64 4.40 9.34
C SER A 185 11.05 3.06 9.78
N SER A 186 9.92 3.10 10.50
CA SER A 186 9.25 1.91 11.04
C SER A 186 8.48 1.13 9.99
N ILE A 187 7.80 1.82 9.07
CA ILE A 187 6.99 1.21 8.01
C ILE A 187 7.80 0.20 7.17
N PRO A 188 8.91 0.58 6.50
CA PRO A 188 9.71 -0.36 5.71
C PRO A 188 10.28 -1.50 6.56
N ALA A 189 10.65 -1.23 7.82
CA ALA A 189 11.15 -2.26 8.74
C ALA A 189 10.10 -3.31 9.07
N LEU A 190 8.87 -2.87 9.39
CA LEU A 190 7.72 -3.74 9.64
C LEU A 190 7.36 -4.56 8.40
N SER A 191 7.33 -3.93 7.22
CA SER A 191 7.09 -4.60 5.95
C SER A 191 8.17 -5.65 5.62
N ALA A 192 9.43 -5.37 5.94
CA ALA A 192 10.53 -6.29 5.71
C ALA A 192 10.40 -7.56 6.55
N ALA A 193 10.11 -7.40 7.85
CA ALA A 193 9.89 -8.52 8.76
C ALA A 193 8.66 -9.35 8.37
N ALA A 194 7.54 -8.70 8.03
CA ALA A 194 6.31 -9.36 7.66
C ALA A 194 6.42 -10.15 6.34
N SER A 195 7.07 -9.56 5.32
CA SER A 195 7.27 -10.21 4.02
C SER A 195 8.20 -11.42 4.12
N PHE A 196 9.27 -11.32 4.93
CA PHE A 196 10.11 -12.46 5.30
C PHE A 196 9.30 -13.57 5.97
N SER A 197 8.48 -13.23 6.97
CA SER A 197 7.64 -14.19 7.71
C SER A 197 6.66 -14.91 6.80
N LEU A 198 5.96 -14.17 5.94
CA LEU A 198 5.02 -14.73 4.97
C LEU A 198 5.71 -15.76 4.07
N MET A 199 6.87 -15.40 3.49
CA MET A 199 7.63 -16.33 2.64
C MET A 199 8.16 -17.52 3.43
N TYR A 200 8.63 -17.30 4.67
CA TYR A 200 9.14 -18.38 5.52
C TYR A 200 8.08 -19.44 5.76
N ASN A 201 6.88 -19.01 6.09
CA ASN A 201 5.73 -19.90 6.27
C ASN A 201 5.38 -20.63 4.96
N LEU A 202 5.30 -19.91 3.82
CA LEU A 202 5.03 -20.52 2.51
C LEU A 202 6.04 -21.62 2.19
N LEU A 203 7.34 -21.35 2.36
CA LEU A 203 8.42 -22.30 2.04
C LEU A 203 8.45 -23.49 3.00
N ARG A 204 8.20 -23.30 4.30
CA ARG A 204 8.13 -24.41 5.27
C ARG A 204 7.03 -25.41 4.91
N PHE A 205 5.89 -24.94 4.39
CA PHE A 205 4.80 -25.81 3.90
C PHE A 205 5.11 -26.52 2.58
N THR A 206 6.19 -26.16 1.88
CA THR A 206 6.68 -26.93 0.72
C THR A 206 7.56 -28.13 1.12
N GLY A 207 7.87 -28.28 2.42
CA GLY A 207 8.74 -29.34 2.95
C GLY A 207 10.23 -28.97 2.99
N LEU A 208 10.59 -27.70 2.74
CA LEU A 208 11.96 -27.22 2.92
C LEU A 208 12.37 -27.22 4.40
N SER A 209 13.67 -27.46 4.65
CA SER A 209 14.23 -27.38 6.00
C SER A 209 14.24 -25.95 6.52
N TYR A 210 14.30 -25.79 7.85
CA TYR A 210 14.32 -24.49 8.53
C TYR A 210 15.37 -23.52 7.92
N LEU A 211 16.59 -24.00 7.66
CA LEU A 211 17.69 -23.18 7.15
C LEU A 211 17.43 -22.74 5.72
N ARG A 212 16.94 -23.65 4.88
CA ARG A 212 16.65 -23.36 3.46
C ARG A 212 15.45 -22.42 3.33
N SER A 213 14.42 -22.60 4.17
CA SER A 213 13.30 -21.67 4.26
C SER A 213 13.76 -20.30 4.73
N GLY A 214 14.59 -20.22 5.77
CA GLY A 214 15.14 -18.95 6.25
C GLY A 214 15.92 -18.20 5.17
N ILE A 215 16.91 -18.85 4.54
CA ILE A 215 17.72 -18.23 3.48
C ILE A 215 16.85 -17.88 2.26
N GLY A 216 15.97 -18.79 1.83
CA GLY A 216 15.09 -18.57 0.68
C GLY A 216 14.12 -17.41 0.87
N SER A 217 13.73 -17.11 2.12
CA SER A 217 12.86 -15.99 2.46
C SER A 217 13.55 -14.63 2.53
N MET A 218 14.89 -14.57 2.64
CA MET A 218 15.61 -13.29 2.72
C MET A 218 15.50 -12.47 1.44
N LEU A 219 15.23 -13.11 0.30
CA LEU A 219 15.04 -12.41 -0.97
C LEU A 219 13.74 -11.61 -1.02
N THR A 220 12.72 -11.97 -0.23
CA THR A 220 11.41 -11.32 -0.28
C THR A 220 11.44 -9.85 0.15
N PRO A 221 12.00 -9.46 1.32
CA PRO A 221 12.13 -8.06 1.67
C PRO A 221 12.98 -7.27 0.67
N ILE A 222 14.03 -7.88 0.09
CA ILE A 222 14.89 -7.24 -0.93
C ILE A 222 14.10 -6.95 -2.21
N ILE A 223 13.40 -7.96 -2.74
CA ILE A 223 12.63 -7.83 -3.99
C ILE A 223 11.45 -6.89 -3.80
N LEU A 224 10.76 -6.93 -2.66
CA LEU A 224 9.62 -6.09 -2.38
C LEU A 224 10.01 -4.62 -2.17
N LEU A 225 10.99 -4.36 -1.30
CA LEU A 225 11.26 -3.01 -0.78
C LEU A 225 12.44 -2.33 -1.45
N PHE A 226 13.44 -3.09 -1.88
CA PHE A 226 14.69 -2.54 -2.41
C PHE A 226 14.78 -2.60 -3.93
N SER A 227 13.87 -3.27 -4.64
CA SER A 227 13.90 -3.28 -6.11
C SER A 227 13.07 -2.11 -6.66
N SER A 228 13.53 -1.53 -7.76
CA SER A 228 12.73 -0.64 -8.62
C SER A 228 12.18 -1.37 -9.83
N ASN A 229 11.39 -0.66 -10.63
CA ASN A 229 11.11 -1.10 -11.99
C ASN A 229 12.36 -0.97 -12.89
N LEU A 230 12.24 -1.42 -14.14
CA LEU A 230 13.36 -1.44 -15.09
C LEU A 230 13.67 -0.07 -15.70
N PHE A 231 12.92 0.99 -15.36
CA PHE A 231 13.18 2.31 -15.93
C PHE A 231 14.51 2.91 -15.46
N GLY A 232 14.94 2.62 -14.22
CA GLY A 232 16.27 2.99 -13.76
C GLY A 232 17.40 2.42 -14.63
N LEU A 233 17.27 1.17 -15.04
CA LEU A 233 18.21 0.54 -15.98
C LEU A 233 18.16 1.19 -17.36
N LEU A 234 16.97 1.59 -17.84
CA LEU A 234 16.83 2.33 -19.09
C LEU A 234 17.46 3.73 -19.00
N GLU A 235 17.32 4.42 -17.87
CA GLU A 235 17.99 5.70 -17.60
C GLU A 235 19.52 5.54 -17.63
N PHE A 236 20.06 4.44 -17.09
CA PHE A 236 21.48 4.11 -17.24
C PHE A 236 21.88 3.91 -18.71
N ILE A 237 21.12 3.13 -19.48
CA ILE A 237 21.36 2.90 -20.92
C ILE A 237 21.35 4.23 -21.69
N ARG A 238 20.41 5.14 -21.36
CA ARG A 238 20.34 6.48 -21.95
C ARG A 238 21.53 7.35 -21.57
N ALA A 239 21.88 7.39 -20.28
CA ALA A 239 23.01 8.16 -19.77
C ALA A 239 24.34 7.73 -20.42
N ARG A 240 24.44 6.47 -20.87
CA ARG A 240 25.60 5.91 -21.59
C ARG A 240 25.52 6.00 -23.11
N GLY A 241 24.43 6.55 -23.69
CA GLY A 241 24.26 6.66 -25.14
C GLY A 241 24.15 5.32 -25.86
N LEU A 242 23.66 4.27 -25.17
CA LEU A 242 23.66 2.89 -25.68
C LEU A 242 22.43 2.54 -26.54
N ALA A 243 21.51 3.48 -26.75
CA ALA A 243 20.31 3.29 -27.59
C ALA A 243 20.00 4.55 -28.40
N PRO A 244 19.49 4.40 -29.65
CA PRO A 244 19.21 5.53 -30.55
C PRO A 244 17.97 6.33 -30.11
N ASP A 245 17.86 7.58 -30.56
CA ASP A 245 16.75 8.48 -30.21
C ASP A 245 15.37 7.97 -30.66
N SER A 246 15.33 7.23 -31.76
CA SER A 246 14.11 6.57 -32.24
C SER A 246 13.55 5.55 -31.24
N PHE A 247 14.41 4.91 -30.43
CA PHE A 247 13.97 4.00 -29.37
C PHE A 247 13.28 4.76 -28.24
N TRP A 248 13.85 5.89 -27.80
CA TRP A 248 13.28 6.72 -26.74
C TRP A 248 11.97 7.40 -27.18
N SER A 249 11.92 7.88 -28.42
CA SER A 249 10.71 8.40 -29.05
C SER A 249 9.61 7.34 -29.12
N TRP A 250 9.95 6.11 -29.55
CA TRP A 250 9.02 4.98 -29.55
C TRP A 250 8.56 4.59 -28.15
N LEU A 251 9.42 4.69 -27.14
CA LEU A 251 9.07 4.37 -25.76
C LEU A 251 8.03 5.35 -25.19
N SER A 252 8.08 6.60 -25.65
CA SER A 252 7.08 7.66 -25.39
C SER A 252 6.79 7.89 -23.90
N ILE A 253 7.84 7.89 -23.06
CA ILE A 253 7.74 8.21 -21.63
C ILE A 253 8.09 9.67 -21.44
N LYS A 254 7.17 10.45 -20.86
CA LYS A 254 7.29 11.91 -20.74
C LYS A 254 8.47 12.36 -19.88
N TYR A 255 8.98 13.54 -20.22
CA TYR A 255 10.01 14.28 -19.51
C TYR A 255 9.39 15.65 -19.11
N SER A 256 9.06 15.86 -17.83
CA SER A 256 8.53 17.11 -17.18
C SER A 256 7.02 17.23 -16.92
N GLU A 257 6.66 17.73 -15.73
CA GLU A 257 5.31 18.12 -15.29
C GLU A 257 4.94 19.54 -15.78
N THR A 258 5.90 20.47 -15.85
CA THR A 258 5.70 21.79 -16.47
C THR A 258 5.93 21.67 -17.98
N GLY A 259 4.94 22.04 -18.79
CA GLY A 259 4.89 21.90 -20.26
C GLY A 259 5.97 22.63 -21.09
N GLY A 260 7.21 22.73 -20.60
CA GLY A 260 8.37 23.05 -21.41
C GLY A 260 8.90 21.78 -22.07
N GLN A 261 9.00 21.81 -23.40
CA GLN A 261 9.82 20.88 -24.17
C GLN A 261 11.22 20.82 -23.55
N TRP A 262 11.57 19.69 -22.94
CA TRP A 262 12.97 19.36 -22.68
C TRP A 262 13.28 18.09 -23.43
N ASP A 263 14.02 18.33 -24.51
CA ASP A 263 14.42 17.40 -25.52
C ASP A 263 15.07 16.16 -24.90
N ILE A 264 14.58 14.99 -25.26
CA ILE A 264 15.22 13.69 -25.00
C ILE A 264 16.69 13.70 -25.49
N LEU A 265 17.02 14.65 -26.38
CA LEU A 265 18.28 14.89 -27.06
C LEU A 265 19.25 15.85 -26.34
N ALA A 266 18.84 16.53 -25.26
CA ALA A 266 19.65 17.59 -24.63
C ALA A 266 20.66 17.11 -23.56
N ASN A 267 21.13 15.86 -23.62
CA ASN A 267 22.18 15.38 -22.72
C ASN A 267 23.51 15.17 -23.48
N PRO A 268 24.28 16.25 -23.75
CA PRO A 268 25.38 16.21 -24.72
C PRO A 268 26.59 15.37 -24.29
N GLU A 269 26.71 14.95 -23.02
CA GLU A 269 27.97 14.36 -22.57
C GLU A 269 28.03 12.83 -22.52
N HIS A 270 26.91 12.06 -22.52
CA HIS A 270 26.88 10.57 -22.51
C HIS A 270 28.00 9.82 -21.71
N THR A 271 28.58 10.44 -20.68
CA THR A 271 29.83 9.98 -20.04
C THR A 271 29.60 9.50 -18.61
N SER A 272 28.54 9.98 -17.96
CA SER A 272 28.23 9.63 -16.57
C SER A 272 27.47 8.30 -16.47
N TRP A 273 27.75 7.55 -15.40
CA TRP A 273 26.96 6.39 -14.99
C TRP A 273 25.80 6.78 -14.06
N VAL A 274 25.64 8.07 -13.76
CA VAL A 274 24.54 8.67 -12.97
C VAL A 274 23.81 9.71 -13.85
N PRO A 275 22.47 9.71 -13.93
CA PRO A 275 21.73 10.70 -14.71
C PRO A 275 21.90 12.13 -14.14
N ILE A 276 22.09 13.13 -15.02
CA ILE A 276 22.50 14.51 -14.64
C ILE A 276 21.29 15.48 -14.54
N GLY A 277 20.04 14.98 -14.60
CA GLY A 277 18.85 15.84 -14.59
C GLY A 277 18.28 16.14 -13.19
N HIS A 278 17.92 17.41 -12.93
CA HIS A 278 17.09 17.79 -11.79
C HIS A 278 15.79 16.96 -11.85
N LEU A 279 15.47 16.21 -10.78
CA LEU A 279 14.30 15.31 -10.69
C LEU A 279 14.31 14.07 -11.62
N TRP A 280 15.46 13.62 -12.15
CA TRP A 280 15.50 12.41 -13.01
C TRP A 280 14.84 11.18 -12.36
N TRP A 281 14.95 11.06 -11.03
CA TRP A 281 14.45 9.93 -10.27
C TRP A 281 12.92 9.88 -10.19
N TRP A 282 12.22 11.01 -10.39
CA TRP A 282 10.75 11.07 -10.46
C TRP A 282 10.18 10.32 -11.67
N ARG A 283 10.94 10.23 -12.76
CA ARG A 283 10.48 9.63 -14.03
C ARG A 283 10.19 8.15 -13.92
N SER A 284 10.86 7.47 -12.99
CA SER A 284 10.67 6.04 -12.77
C SER A 284 9.26 5.71 -12.26
N THR A 285 8.43 6.69 -11.90
CA THR A 285 7.06 6.46 -11.44
C THR A 285 6.02 7.15 -12.31
N ARG A 286 6.39 7.56 -13.54
CA ARG A 286 5.49 8.15 -14.56
C ARG A 286 5.68 7.46 -15.91
N ILE A 287 5.67 6.12 -15.88
CA ILE A 287 6.02 5.29 -17.03
C ILE A 287 4.86 5.15 -18.02
N VAL A 288 3.62 5.18 -17.52
CA VAL A 288 2.44 4.95 -18.33
C VAL A 288 1.84 6.30 -18.71
N ASP A 289 2.00 6.65 -19.98
CA ASP A 289 1.52 7.89 -20.58
C ASP A 289 1.25 7.69 -22.08
N THR A 290 0.34 8.51 -22.64
CA THR A 290 0.13 8.64 -24.07
C THR A 290 0.34 10.12 -24.44
N LEU A 291 1.25 10.39 -25.38
CA LEU A 291 1.61 11.75 -25.76
C LEU A 291 0.92 12.16 -27.07
N SER A 292 0.42 13.39 -27.13
CA SER A 292 -0.03 14.02 -28.38
C SER A 292 1.16 14.32 -29.31
N SER A 293 0.89 14.71 -30.56
CA SER A 293 1.93 15.15 -31.51
C SER A 293 2.78 16.31 -30.96
N ASP A 294 2.18 17.12 -30.08
CA ASP A 294 2.79 18.31 -29.50
C ASP A 294 3.46 18.00 -28.14
N GLY A 295 3.48 16.73 -27.72
CA GLY A 295 4.10 16.26 -26.48
C GLY A 295 3.25 16.46 -25.23
N GLN A 296 1.97 16.80 -25.36
CA GLN A 296 1.05 16.89 -24.22
C GLN A 296 0.64 15.50 -23.75
N SER A 297 0.55 15.30 -22.43
CA SER A 297 0.07 14.05 -21.85
C SER A 297 -1.45 13.94 -21.99
N LEU A 298 -1.89 12.83 -22.56
CA LEU A 298 -3.30 12.48 -22.76
C LEU A 298 -3.77 11.40 -21.78
N ASP A 299 -2.84 10.70 -21.12
CA ASP A 299 -3.12 9.63 -20.15
C ASP A 299 -2.06 9.64 -19.03
N TYR A 300 -1.92 10.76 -18.33
CA TYR A 300 -0.96 10.88 -17.23
C TYR A 300 -1.31 9.91 -16.11
N THR A 301 -0.39 9.01 -15.78
CA THR A 301 -0.58 8.10 -14.64
C THR A 301 0.69 8.02 -13.79
N ILE A 302 0.47 7.73 -12.50
CA ILE A 302 1.52 7.55 -11.51
C ILE A 302 1.69 6.04 -11.25
N THR A 303 2.93 5.56 -11.15
CA THR A 303 3.30 4.15 -10.98
C THR A 303 4.41 3.99 -9.94
N GLU A 304 4.16 4.49 -8.72
CA GLU A 304 5.11 4.36 -7.62
C GLU A 304 5.37 2.92 -7.18
N PHE A 305 6.51 2.74 -6.53
CA PHE A 305 6.94 1.50 -5.90
C PHE A 305 7.59 1.82 -4.54
N PRO A 306 7.70 0.85 -3.61
CA PRO A 306 8.06 1.10 -2.22
C PRO A 306 9.30 1.96 -2.01
N TRP A 307 10.43 1.67 -2.68
CA TRP A 307 11.65 2.47 -2.50
C TRP A 307 11.44 3.95 -2.86
N PHE A 308 10.72 4.26 -3.95
CA PHE A 308 10.38 5.64 -4.31
C PHE A 308 9.58 6.31 -3.20
N SER A 309 8.50 5.68 -2.74
CA SER A 309 7.59 6.25 -1.74
C SER A 309 8.25 6.40 -0.36
N PHE A 310 9.21 5.54 0.00
CA PHE A 310 9.98 5.73 1.23
C PHE A 310 11.03 6.84 1.08
N LEU A 311 11.64 6.96 -0.10
CA LEU A 311 12.66 7.96 -0.39
C LEU A 311 12.06 9.38 -0.48
N ILE A 312 10.88 9.54 -1.10
CA ILE A 312 10.16 10.82 -1.08
C ILE A 312 9.85 11.25 0.35
N GLY A 313 9.40 10.32 1.19
CA GLY A 313 9.18 10.55 2.61
C GLY A 313 7.81 11.07 2.98
N ASP A 314 6.83 10.95 2.09
CA ASP A 314 5.42 11.20 2.43
C ASP A 314 4.93 10.03 3.31
N LEU A 315 4.35 10.35 4.47
CA LEU A 315 3.72 9.38 5.36
C LEU A 315 2.31 9.03 4.85
N HIS A 316 2.21 8.83 3.54
CA HIS A 316 0.95 8.73 2.83
C HIS A 316 0.24 7.37 3.09
N PRO A 317 -1.09 7.32 3.02
CA PRO A 317 -1.93 6.13 3.19
C PRO A 317 -1.43 4.82 2.58
N HIS A 318 -1.09 4.79 1.28
CA HIS A 318 -0.62 3.56 0.61
C HIS A 318 0.76 3.11 1.08
N VAL A 319 1.57 4.01 1.64
CA VAL A 319 2.87 3.70 2.23
C VAL A 319 2.66 3.06 3.61
N MET A 320 1.83 3.69 4.44
CA MET A 320 1.48 3.16 5.77
C MET A 320 0.77 1.81 5.70
N SER A 321 0.04 1.52 4.61
CA SER A 321 -0.76 0.30 4.50
C SER A 321 0.04 -0.97 4.16
N ILE A 322 1.24 -0.86 3.56
CA ILE A 322 2.09 -2.00 3.17
C ILE A 322 2.24 -3.07 4.26
N PRO A 323 2.65 -2.75 5.51
CA PRO A 323 2.75 -3.75 6.56
C PRO A 323 1.40 -4.43 6.86
N PHE A 324 0.29 -3.71 6.81
CA PHE A 324 -1.05 -4.25 7.08
C PHE A 324 -1.56 -5.14 5.95
N VAL A 325 -1.24 -4.84 4.69
CA VAL A 325 -1.47 -5.74 3.56
C VAL A 325 -0.72 -7.06 3.77
N LEU A 326 0.55 -7.02 4.21
CA LEU A 326 1.34 -8.24 4.49
C LEU A 326 0.83 -9.03 5.71
N LEU A 327 0.32 -8.34 6.74
CA LEU A 327 -0.41 -8.96 7.86
C LEU A 327 -1.66 -9.68 7.34
N PHE A 328 -2.46 -9.03 6.47
CA PHE A 328 -3.63 -9.65 5.86
C PHE A 328 -3.28 -10.87 5.02
N LEU A 329 -2.22 -10.81 4.20
CA LEU A 329 -1.76 -11.97 3.42
C LEU A 329 -1.33 -13.14 4.32
N SER A 330 -0.68 -12.85 5.46
CA SER A 330 -0.29 -13.87 6.43
C SER A 330 -1.50 -14.49 7.13
N PHE A 331 -2.50 -13.67 7.48
CA PHE A 331 -3.79 -14.13 7.99
C PHE A 331 -4.55 -14.99 6.96
N ALA A 332 -4.62 -14.55 5.70
CA ALA A 332 -5.25 -15.27 4.61
C ALA A 332 -4.56 -16.62 4.35
N PHE A 333 -3.22 -16.67 4.43
CA PHE A 333 -2.48 -17.92 4.31
C PHE A 333 -2.77 -18.87 5.47
N ASN A 334 -2.76 -18.39 6.71
CA ASN A 334 -3.14 -19.17 7.90
C ASN A 334 -4.55 -19.76 7.76
N HIS A 335 -5.50 -18.94 7.29
CA HIS A 335 -6.86 -19.38 6.99
C HIS A 335 -6.91 -20.45 5.90
N PHE A 336 -6.15 -20.27 4.81
CA PHE A 336 -6.13 -21.18 3.67
C PHE A 336 -5.64 -22.60 4.06
N ILE A 337 -4.60 -22.68 4.88
CA ILE A 337 -4.00 -23.96 5.27
C ILE A 337 -4.84 -24.73 6.28
N ARG A 338 -5.52 -24.04 7.21
CA ARG A 338 -6.32 -24.62 8.30
C ARG A 338 -7.30 -25.67 7.80
N SER A 339 -7.40 -26.84 8.44
CA SER A 339 -8.38 -27.87 8.04
C SER A 339 -9.81 -27.48 8.46
N TYR A 340 -10.82 -28.04 7.78
CA TYR A 340 -12.23 -27.84 8.12
C TYR A 340 -12.62 -28.53 9.44
N GLU A 341 -12.06 -29.71 9.74
CA GLU A 341 -12.31 -30.44 10.99
C GLU A 341 -11.80 -29.67 12.23
N ASP A 342 -10.68 -28.94 12.10
CA ASP A 342 -10.16 -28.03 13.13
C ASP A 342 -11.05 -26.80 13.40
N ARG A 343 -12.04 -26.54 12.54
CA ARG A 343 -12.94 -25.37 12.63
C ARG A 343 -14.17 -25.67 13.49
N LEU A 344 -14.72 -26.89 13.40
CA LEU A 344 -15.93 -27.32 14.09
C LEU A 344 -15.70 -27.76 15.55
N GLN A 345 -14.49 -28.22 15.90
CA GLN A 345 -14.20 -28.66 17.27
C GLN A 345 -13.90 -27.52 18.27
N ARG A 346 -13.75 -26.26 17.82
CA ARG A 346 -13.34 -25.12 18.68
C ARG A 346 -14.11 -23.83 18.37
N ASN A 347 -15.40 -23.78 18.76
CA ASN A 347 -16.32 -22.68 18.47
C ASN A 347 -15.76 -21.28 18.80
N MET A 348 -15.15 -21.09 19.97
CA MET A 348 -14.63 -19.78 20.39
C MET A 348 -13.42 -19.30 19.57
N LEU A 349 -12.47 -20.18 19.25
CA LEU A 349 -11.29 -19.82 18.43
C LEU A 349 -11.66 -19.52 16.98
N SER A 350 -12.73 -20.12 16.47
CA SER A 350 -13.27 -19.82 15.14
C SER A 350 -13.87 -18.40 15.11
N LEU A 351 -14.66 -18.03 16.12
CA LEU A 351 -15.25 -16.70 16.23
C LEU A 351 -14.18 -15.60 16.34
N TRP A 352 -13.20 -15.78 17.23
CA TRP A 352 -12.09 -14.83 17.38
C TRP A 352 -11.28 -14.65 16.09
N SER A 353 -11.07 -15.72 15.33
CA SER A 353 -10.40 -15.64 14.03
C SER A 353 -11.19 -14.81 13.01
N ILE A 354 -12.52 -14.84 13.05
CA ILE A 354 -13.37 -14.05 12.16
C ILE A 354 -13.34 -12.58 12.57
N ILE A 355 -13.50 -12.28 13.87
CA ILE A 355 -13.43 -10.92 14.39
C ILE A 355 -12.06 -10.30 14.08
N LEU A 356 -10.97 -11.04 14.33
CA LEU A 356 -9.62 -10.59 14.01
C LEU A 356 -9.45 -10.35 12.51
N GLY A 357 -9.90 -11.30 11.68
CA GLY A 357 -9.85 -11.16 10.22
C GLY A 357 -10.63 -9.96 9.71
N ALA A 358 -11.82 -9.71 10.26
CA ALA A 358 -12.65 -8.56 9.95
C ALA A 358 -12.00 -7.24 10.39
N THR A 359 -11.37 -7.23 11.57
CA THR A 359 -10.60 -6.08 12.07
C THR A 359 -9.40 -5.78 11.17
N ILE A 360 -8.64 -6.80 10.76
CA ILE A 360 -7.49 -6.64 9.86
C ILE A 360 -7.93 -6.12 8.48
N LEU A 361 -8.94 -6.74 7.85
CA LEU A 361 -9.41 -6.31 6.53
C LEU A 361 -10.05 -4.92 6.58
N GLY A 362 -10.85 -4.63 7.61
CA GLY A 362 -11.46 -3.32 7.80
C GLY A 362 -10.41 -2.24 8.03
N ALA A 363 -9.39 -2.53 8.84
CA ALA A 363 -8.25 -1.63 9.07
C ALA A 363 -7.52 -1.29 7.77
N THR A 364 -7.26 -2.26 6.88
CA THR A 364 -6.61 -1.96 5.60
C THR A 364 -7.42 -0.96 4.77
N GLY A 365 -8.75 -1.10 4.72
CA GLY A 365 -9.62 -0.14 4.05
C GLY A 365 -9.66 1.22 4.73
N PHE A 366 -9.56 1.30 6.05
CA PHE A 366 -9.52 2.58 6.75
C PHE A 366 -8.15 3.28 6.62
N ILE A 367 -7.04 2.54 6.62
CA ILE A 367 -5.70 3.11 6.38
C ILE A 367 -5.58 3.57 4.93
N ASN A 368 -6.13 2.80 3.98
CA ASN A 368 -6.16 3.13 2.56
C ASN A 368 -7.37 2.46 1.91
N THR A 369 -8.43 3.21 1.58
CA THR A 369 -9.68 2.62 1.04
C THR A 369 -9.46 1.81 -0.24
N TRP A 370 -8.42 2.10 -1.02
CA TRP A 370 -8.05 1.32 -2.20
C TRP A 370 -7.66 -0.13 -1.89
N ASP A 371 -7.28 -0.47 -0.65
CA ASP A 371 -6.93 -1.82 -0.25
C ASP A 371 -8.14 -2.76 -0.15
N ILE A 372 -9.34 -2.21 0.14
CA ILE A 372 -10.51 -3.05 0.47
C ILE A 372 -10.94 -3.93 -0.70
N VAL A 373 -10.93 -3.39 -1.93
CA VAL A 373 -11.37 -4.11 -3.14
C VAL A 373 -10.43 -5.27 -3.48
N PRO A 374 -9.11 -5.06 -3.70
CA PRO A 374 -8.20 -6.14 -4.06
C PRO A 374 -8.08 -7.19 -2.96
N LEU A 375 -8.06 -6.80 -1.68
CA LEU A 375 -7.94 -7.76 -0.59
C LEU A 375 -9.23 -8.57 -0.36
N THR A 376 -10.40 -7.95 -0.53
CA THR A 376 -11.68 -8.68 -0.52
C THR A 376 -11.79 -9.64 -1.69
N PHE A 377 -11.37 -9.22 -2.89
CA PHE A 377 -11.33 -10.10 -4.06
C PHE A 377 -10.42 -11.31 -3.82
N LEU A 378 -9.21 -11.09 -3.29
CA LEU A 378 -8.30 -12.17 -2.92
C LEU A 378 -8.89 -13.09 -1.85
N TRP A 379 -9.56 -12.53 -0.82
CA TRP A 379 -10.23 -13.30 0.22
C TRP A 379 -11.31 -14.22 -0.35
N ILE A 380 -12.16 -13.69 -1.24
CA ILE A 380 -13.21 -14.45 -1.91
C ILE A 380 -12.57 -15.58 -2.72
N LEU A 381 -11.56 -15.27 -3.55
CA LEU A 381 -10.88 -16.26 -4.38
C LEU A 381 -10.30 -17.41 -3.55
N ILE A 382 -9.56 -17.08 -2.49
CA ILE A 382 -8.97 -18.06 -1.56
C ILE A 382 -10.06 -18.86 -0.86
N SER A 383 -11.15 -18.22 -0.43
CA SER A 383 -12.28 -18.88 0.23
C SER A 383 -13.01 -19.85 -0.70
N VAL A 384 -13.21 -19.49 -1.98
CA VAL A 384 -13.79 -20.38 -3.01
C VAL A 384 -12.91 -21.61 -3.18
N ILE A 385 -11.60 -21.41 -3.40
CA ILE A 385 -10.66 -22.51 -3.64
C ILE A 385 -10.59 -23.42 -2.41
N LYS A 386 -10.51 -22.83 -1.22
CA LYS A 386 -10.50 -23.57 0.04
C LYS A 386 -11.77 -24.39 0.23
N ALA A 387 -12.93 -23.76 0.10
CA ALA A 387 -14.21 -24.44 0.27
C ALA A 387 -14.38 -25.56 -0.77
N GLY A 388 -13.88 -25.35 -2.00
CA GLY A 388 -13.77 -26.36 -3.04
C GLY A 388 -12.91 -27.55 -2.60
N ILE A 389 -11.70 -27.32 -2.10
CA ILE A 389 -10.82 -28.39 -1.63
C ILE A 389 -11.45 -29.15 -0.45
N ASP A 390 -11.91 -28.43 0.57
CA ASP A 390 -12.44 -29.01 1.81
C ASP A 390 -13.73 -29.82 1.56
N ASN A 391 -14.56 -29.39 0.61
CA ASN A 391 -15.84 -30.06 0.28
C ASN A 391 -15.78 -30.83 -1.05
N ARG A 392 -14.58 -31.13 -1.57
CA ARG A 392 -14.39 -31.90 -2.82
C ARG A 392 -15.15 -31.32 -4.02
N TRP A 393 -15.28 -30.00 -4.08
CA TRP A 393 -16.00 -29.21 -5.07
C TRP A 393 -17.50 -29.53 -5.16
N GLU A 394 -18.09 -30.08 -4.11
CA GLU A 394 -19.55 -30.19 -3.99
C GLU A 394 -20.18 -28.79 -3.83
N ILE A 395 -21.08 -28.42 -4.74
CA ILE A 395 -21.68 -27.08 -4.81
C ILE A 395 -22.26 -26.64 -3.47
N GLY A 396 -23.03 -27.51 -2.79
CA GLY A 396 -23.63 -27.19 -1.50
C GLY A 396 -22.59 -26.92 -0.40
N GLY A 397 -21.50 -27.68 -0.39
CA GLY A 397 -20.39 -27.46 0.55
C GLY A 397 -19.60 -26.18 0.25
N VAL A 398 -19.36 -25.89 -1.03
CA VAL A 398 -18.70 -24.65 -1.48
C VAL A 398 -19.53 -23.43 -1.09
N LEU A 399 -20.84 -23.43 -1.38
CA LEU A 399 -21.74 -22.34 -1.03
C LEU A 399 -21.79 -22.10 0.48
N ARG A 400 -21.91 -23.16 1.30
CA ARG A 400 -21.86 -23.03 2.77
C ARG A 400 -20.53 -22.44 3.25
N GLY A 401 -19.40 -22.93 2.71
CA GLY A 401 -18.07 -22.43 3.04
C GLY A 401 -17.88 -20.95 2.69
N LEU A 402 -18.46 -20.51 1.56
CA LEU A 402 -18.47 -19.13 1.11
C LEU A 402 -19.37 -18.24 1.97
N ILE A 403 -20.61 -18.66 2.23
CA ILE A 403 -21.52 -17.90 3.10
C ILE A 403 -20.88 -17.67 4.47
N PHE A 404 -20.23 -18.70 5.03
CA PHE A 404 -19.56 -18.55 6.32
C PHE A 404 -18.31 -17.66 6.27
N SER A 405 -17.45 -17.83 5.25
CA SER A 405 -16.15 -17.15 5.23
C SER A 405 -16.23 -15.74 4.63
N VAL A 406 -17.08 -15.52 3.62
CA VAL A 406 -17.30 -14.23 2.96
C VAL A 406 -18.47 -13.49 3.61
N GLY A 407 -19.62 -14.16 3.77
CA GLY A 407 -20.84 -13.57 4.29
C GLY A 407 -20.76 -13.10 5.74
N CYS A 408 -19.81 -13.61 6.53
CA CYS A 408 -19.54 -13.07 7.87
C CYS A 408 -18.39 -12.05 7.86
N LEU A 409 -17.25 -12.35 7.24
CA LEU A 409 -16.04 -11.53 7.40
C LEU A 409 -16.15 -10.18 6.68
N VAL A 410 -16.64 -10.16 5.44
CA VAL A 410 -16.67 -8.93 4.63
C VAL A 410 -17.69 -7.91 5.16
N PRO A 411 -18.93 -8.30 5.49
CA PRO A 411 -19.85 -7.37 6.13
C PRO A 411 -19.34 -6.90 7.49
N LEU A 412 -18.75 -7.79 8.28
CA LEU A 412 -18.21 -7.43 9.58
C LEU A 412 -17.00 -6.48 9.48
N SER A 413 -16.15 -6.61 8.46
CA SER A 413 -15.01 -5.71 8.25
C SER A 413 -15.43 -4.29 7.90
N VAL A 414 -16.60 -4.11 7.27
CA VAL A 414 -17.18 -2.78 7.05
C VAL A 414 -17.92 -2.31 8.29
N ALA A 415 -18.72 -3.21 8.90
CA ALA A 415 -19.57 -2.89 10.06
C ALA A 415 -18.78 -2.35 11.25
N ILE A 416 -17.62 -2.95 11.55
CA ILE A 416 -16.76 -2.53 12.67
C ILE A 416 -16.24 -1.10 12.47
N TYR A 417 -16.09 -0.65 11.22
CA TYR A 417 -15.54 0.66 10.88
C TYR A 417 -16.59 1.67 10.38
N LEU A 418 -17.89 1.40 10.59
CA LEU A 418 -18.97 2.31 10.19
C LEU A 418 -18.83 3.75 10.70
N PRO A 419 -18.37 4.02 11.94
CA PRO A 419 -18.15 5.39 12.40
C PRO A 419 -17.22 6.19 11.48
N TYR A 420 -16.24 5.55 10.83
CA TYR A 420 -15.40 6.22 9.84
C TYR A 420 -16.17 6.46 8.54
N TYR A 421 -16.77 5.41 7.96
CA TYR A 421 -17.43 5.49 6.65
C TYR A 421 -18.63 6.46 6.61
N PHE A 422 -19.25 6.76 7.76
CA PHE A 422 -20.32 7.75 7.84
C PHE A 422 -19.86 9.21 7.91
N ASN A 423 -18.59 9.47 8.25
CA ASN A 423 -18.06 10.81 8.46
C ASN A 423 -17.09 11.29 7.36
N VAL A 424 -16.85 10.46 6.34
CA VAL A 424 -15.89 10.75 5.27
C VAL A 424 -16.63 11.15 4.01
N ASP A 425 -16.28 12.32 3.47
CA ASP A 425 -16.68 12.71 2.12
C ASP A 425 -15.81 12.00 1.09
N SER A 426 -16.31 11.84 -0.13
CA SER A 426 -15.57 11.18 -1.20
C SER A 426 -15.80 11.90 -2.52
N GLN A 427 -14.69 12.26 -3.18
CA GLN A 427 -14.70 12.71 -4.58
C GLN A 427 -15.08 11.63 -5.60
N ALA A 428 -15.00 10.34 -5.22
CA ALA A 428 -15.28 9.24 -6.14
C ALA A 428 -16.79 9.10 -6.39
N THR A 429 -17.20 9.17 -7.66
CA THR A 429 -18.61 9.13 -8.07
C THR A 429 -19.06 7.74 -8.58
N GLY A 430 -18.11 6.88 -8.96
CA GLY A 430 -18.40 5.52 -9.41
C GLY A 430 -17.29 4.88 -10.24
N LEU A 431 -17.62 3.81 -10.96
CA LEU A 431 -16.74 3.16 -11.92
C LEU A 431 -17.14 3.53 -13.35
N MET A 432 -16.17 3.99 -14.12
CA MET A 432 -16.29 4.29 -15.55
C MET A 432 -15.40 3.37 -16.38
N PRO A 433 -15.79 3.03 -17.60
CA PRO A 433 -14.92 2.25 -18.47
C PRO A 433 -13.79 3.14 -19.02
N VAL A 434 -12.56 2.61 -19.08
CA VAL A 434 -11.36 3.32 -19.57
C VAL A 434 -11.52 3.60 -21.07
N GLY A 435 -11.27 4.85 -21.47
CA GLY A 435 -11.45 5.32 -22.85
C GLY A 435 -10.38 4.84 -23.84
N GLU A 436 -9.96 5.75 -24.72
CA GLU A 436 -9.06 5.45 -25.83
C GLU A 436 -7.66 5.02 -25.36
N TYR A 437 -7.13 5.70 -24.35
CA TYR A 437 -5.77 5.48 -23.88
C TYR A 437 -5.69 4.36 -22.85
N GLY A 438 -4.59 3.62 -22.88
CA GLY A 438 -4.29 2.69 -21.79
C GLY A 438 -2.89 2.14 -21.90
N THR A 439 -2.57 1.16 -21.05
CA THR A 439 -1.18 0.77 -20.84
C THR A 439 -0.63 -0.04 -22.01
N ARG A 440 0.53 0.39 -22.55
CA ARG A 440 1.27 -0.39 -23.56
C ARG A 440 1.95 -1.58 -22.92
N LEU A 441 2.03 -2.70 -23.64
CA LEU A 441 2.71 -3.91 -23.14
C LEU A 441 4.15 -3.66 -22.70
N ILE A 442 4.90 -2.81 -23.43
CA ILE A 442 6.27 -2.45 -23.04
C ILE A 442 6.32 -1.72 -21.71
N HIS A 443 5.35 -0.85 -21.40
CA HIS A 443 5.28 -0.15 -20.13
C HIS A 443 5.02 -1.13 -18.97
N LEU A 444 4.14 -2.12 -19.16
CA LEU A 444 3.94 -3.21 -18.19
C LEU A 444 5.23 -4.01 -17.95
N VAL A 445 5.98 -4.31 -19.03
CA VAL A 445 7.27 -5.00 -18.93
C VAL A 445 8.30 -4.15 -18.19
N ILE A 446 8.32 -2.83 -18.39
CA ILE A 446 9.22 -1.95 -17.64
C ILE A 446 8.87 -1.97 -16.16
N ILE A 447 7.58 -1.84 -15.82
CA ILE A 447 7.12 -1.78 -14.43
C ILE A 447 7.34 -3.12 -13.71
N PHE A 448 6.87 -4.23 -14.29
CA PHE A 448 6.82 -5.54 -13.61
C PHE A 448 7.83 -6.57 -14.13
N GLY A 449 8.69 -6.22 -15.08
CA GLY A 449 9.56 -7.16 -15.81
C GLY A 449 10.44 -8.03 -14.93
N THR A 450 11.00 -7.47 -13.85
CA THR A 450 11.77 -8.23 -12.86
C THR A 450 10.95 -9.38 -12.26
N PHE A 451 9.70 -9.11 -11.84
CA PHE A 451 8.82 -10.13 -11.29
C PHE A 451 8.38 -11.13 -12.36
N LEU A 452 7.99 -10.65 -13.54
CA LEU A 452 7.53 -11.49 -14.65
C LEU A 452 8.61 -12.51 -15.05
N CYS A 453 9.88 -12.09 -15.12
CA CYS A 453 11.00 -12.99 -15.40
C CYS A 453 11.16 -14.08 -14.33
N CYS A 454 11.01 -13.72 -13.06
CA CYS A 454 11.09 -14.65 -11.93
C CYS A 454 9.92 -15.66 -11.92
N ILE A 455 8.72 -15.22 -12.29
CA ILE A 455 7.49 -16.03 -12.29
C ILE A 455 7.40 -16.94 -13.52
N LEU A 456 8.08 -16.60 -14.62
CA LEU A 456 7.99 -17.30 -15.91
C LEU A 456 8.16 -18.84 -15.81
N PRO A 457 9.12 -19.41 -15.06
CA PRO A 457 9.25 -20.87 -14.96
C PRO A 457 8.06 -21.51 -14.24
N LEU A 458 7.43 -20.80 -13.31
CA LEU A 458 6.25 -21.28 -12.60
C LEU A 458 5.04 -21.35 -13.54
N VAL A 459 4.79 -20.29 -14.31
CA VAL A 459 3.72 -20.26 -15.32
C VAL A 459 3.97 -21.30 -16.40
N TRP A 460 5.22 -21.44 -16.86
CA TRP A 460 5.61 -22.47 -17.83
C TRP A 460 5.35 -23.89 -17.30
N LYS A 461 5.66 -24.15 -16.03
CA LYS A 461 5.40 -25.45 -15.39
C LYS A 461 3.90 -25.76 -15.36
N GLU A 462 3.06 -24.78 -15.07
CA GLU A 462 1.61 -24.96 -15.09
C GLU A 462 1.10 -25.19 -16.52
N LEU A 463 1.59 -24.44 -17.52
CA LEU A 463 1.28 -24.66 -18.93
C LEU A 463 1.64 -26.08 -19.39
N VAL A 464 2.87 -26.54 -19.13
CA VAL A 464 3.29 -27.91 -19.47
C VAL A 464 2.45 -28.95 -18.73
N GLY A 465 2.10 -28.68 -17.47
CA GLY A 465 1.20 -29.51 -16.68
C GLY A 465 -0.19 -29.64 -17.31
N LEU A 466 -0.74 -28.52 -17.80
CA LEU A 466 -2.02 -28.48 -18.51
C LEU A 466 -1.95 -29.24 -19.84
N ILE A 467 -0.93 -28.98 -20.67
CA ILE A 467 -0.74 -29.70 -21.94
C ILE A 467 -0.72 -31.21 -21.70
N ARG A 468 0.05 -31.67 -20.71
CA ARG A 468 0.11 -33.10 -20.35
C ARG A 468 -1.21 -33.64 -19.81
N PHE A 469 -1.92 -32.83 -19.02
CA PHE A 469 -3.22 -33.21 -18.45
C PHE A 469 -4.27 -33.44 -19.54
N TYR A 470 -4.31 -32.56 -20.55
CA TYR A 470 -5.20 -32.68 -21.71
C TYR A 470 -4.69 -33.69 -22.76
N SER A 471 -3.38 -33.96 -22.86
CA SER A 471 -2.83 -34.89 -23.86
C SER A 471 -2.85 -36.37 -23.46
N LYS A 472 -3.07 -36.71 -22.18
CA LYS A 472 -2.90 -38.07 -21.62
C LYS A 472 -3.87 -39.14 -22.16
N TYR A 473 -4.69 -38.88 -23.18
CA TYR A 473 -5.69 -39.85 -23.68
C TYR A 473 -5.59 -40.23 -25.16
N ARG A 474 -4.49 -39.92 -25.86
CA ARG A 474 -4.29 -40.39 -27.24
C ARG A 474 -3.96 -41.90 -27.37
N TYR A 475 -3.91 -42.66 -26.25
CA TYR A 475 -3.40 -44.05 -26.22
C TYR A 475 -4.37 -45.13 -25.70
N CYS A 476 -5.68 -44.85 -25.61
CA CYS A 476 -6.68 -45.87 -25.27
C CYS A 476 -7.59 -46.27 -26.45
N ILE A 477 -7.26 -45.87 -27.68
CA ILE A 477 -8.09 -46.19 -28.87
C ILE A 477 -7.61 -47.46 -29.60
N ASN A 478 -6.41 -47.97 -29.31
CA ASN A 478 -5.86 -49.17 -29.99
C ASN A 478 -6.13 -50.51 -29.31
N CYS A 479 -7.02 -50.59 -28.32
CA CYS A 479 -7.58 -51.88 -27.88
C CYS A 479 -8.71 -52.33 -28.81
N GLN A 480 -8.47 -52.34 -30.12
CA GLN A 480 -9.26 -53.03 -31.13
C GLN A 480 -8.38 -54.12 -31.77
N ALA A 481 -7.90 -55.06 -30.95
CA ALA A 481 -7.49 -56.37 -31.45
C ALA A 481 -8.71 -57.30 -31.32
N PRO A 482 -9.22 -57.94 -32.38
CA PRO A 482 -10.55 -58.59 -32.40
C PRO A 482 -10.74 -59.80 -31.45
N ASN A 483 -9.73 -60.22 -30.70
CA ASN A 483 -9.75 -61.53 -30.03
C ASN A 483 -9.92 -61.51 -28.50
N SER A 484 -10.12 -60.35 -27.85
CA SER A 484 -10.26 -60.29 -26.37
C SER A 484 -11.70 -60.19 -25.84
N ILE A 485 -12.72 -60.21 -26.71
CA ILE A 485 -14.14 -60.07 -26.32
C ILE A 485 -14.65 -61.26 -25.48
N LEU A 486 -13.96 -62.40 -25.50
CA LEU A 486 -14.38 -63.62 -24.78
C LEU A 486 -13.92 -63.72 -23.30
N SER A 487 -13.18 -62.75 -22.76
CA SER A 487 -12.60 -62.85 -21.40
C SER A 487 -13.25 -61.99 -20.31
N GLY A 488 -14.36 -61.29 -20.61
CA GLY A 488 -15.12 -60.55 -19.59
C GLY A 488 -14.35 -59.43 -18.87
N ARG A 489 -13.22 -58.96 -19.42
CA ARG A 489 -12.42 -57.86 -18.88
C ARG A 489 -12.31 -56.72 -19.89
N CYS A 490 -13.40 -55.98 -20.09
CA CYS A 490 -13.35 -54.70 -20.79
C CYS A 490 -14.24 -53.71 -20.04
N SER A 491 -13.67 -53.01 -19.05
CA SER A 491 -14.28 -51.84 -18.44
C SER A 491 -14.05 -50.62 -19.33
N VAL A 492 -14.74 -50.59 -20.48
CA VAL A 492 -14.81 -49.43 -21.37
C VAL A 492 -16.19 -48.81 -21.16
N CYS A 493 -16.20 -47.58 -20.64
CA CYS A 493 -17.28 -46.56 -20.66
C CYS A 493 -17.29 -45.65 -19.40
N MET A 494 -16.14 -45.12 -18.97
CA MET A 494 -16.09 -43.97 -18.04
C MET A 494 -15.22 -42.80 -18.54
N VAL A 495 -14.76 -42.83 -19.79
CA VAL A 495 -13.77 -41.86 -20.31
C VAL A 495 -14.41 -40.61 -20.93
N GLU A 496 -15.57 -40.72 -21.59
CA GLU A 496 -16.22 -39.57 -22.25
C GLU A 496 -16.74 -38.51 -21.27
N ASN A 497 -17.32 -38.95 -20.16
CA ASN A 497 -17.84 -38.06 -19.11
C ASN A 497 -16.74 -37.23 -18.42
N ASP A 498 -15.49 -37.71 -18.41
CA ASP A 498 -14.36 -36.99 -17.80
C ASP A 498 -13.78 -35.95 -18.79
N ILE A 499 -13.75 -36.26 -20.09
CA ILE A 499 -13.29 -35.31 -21.13
C ILE A 499 -14.23 -34.11 -21.24
N PHE A 500 -15.54 -34.34 -21.32
CA PHE A 500 -16.52 -33.26 -21.39
C PHE A 500 -16.43 -32.33 -20.17
N LYS A 501 -16.29 -32.88 -18.96
CA LYS A 501 -16.12 -32.08 -17.73
C LYS A 501 -14.84 -31.25 -17.77
N ARG A 502 -13.71 -31.81 -18.21
CA ARG A 502 -12.43 -31.08 -18.31
C ARG A 502 -12.46 -29.98 -19.37
N TRP A 503 -13.16 -30.21 -20.48
CA TRP A 503 -13.37 -29.22 -21.52
C TRP A 503 -14.31 -28.10 -21.04
N LEU A 504 -15.42 -28.45 -20.39
CA LEU A 504 -16.35 -27.50 -19.79
C LEU A 504 -15.64 -26.61 -18.75
N VAL A 505 -14.82 -27.20 -17.88
CA VAL A 505 -14.00 -26.44 -16.91
C VAL A 505 -13.07 -25.46 -17.62
N PHE A 506 -12.38 -25.88 -18.69
CA PHE A 506 -11.52 -24.99 -19.47
C PHE A 506 -12.32 -23.83 -20.06
N VAL A 507 -13.48 -24.12 -20.67
CA VAL A 507 -14.38 -23.10 -21.21
C VAL A 507 -14.84 -22.13 -20.10
N CYS A 508 -15.18 -22.62 -18.90
CA CYS A 508 -15.52 -21.77 -17.76
C CYS A 508 -14.34 -20.89 -17.32
N VAL A 509 -13.11 -21.42 -17.30
CA VAL A 509 -11.91 -20.63 -16.97
C VAL A 509 -11.69 -19.52 -18.00
N VAL A 510 -11.80 -19.84 -19.29
CA VAL A 510 -11.69 -18.84 -20.36
C VAL A 510 -12.80 -17.80 -20.22
N ALA A 511 -14.05 -18.23 -19.99
CA ALA A 511 -15.18 -17.33 -19.81
C ALA A 511 -14.97 -16.38 -18.63
N VAL A 512 -14.61 -16.88 -17.44
CA VAL A 512 -14.34 -16.07 -16.24
C VAL A 512 -13.20 -15.09 -16.49
N THR A 513 -12.12 -15.53 -17.13
CA THR A 513 -10.95 -14.66 -17.38
C THR A 513 -11.26 -13.57 -18.39
N CYS A 514 -12.05 -13.87 -19.42
CA CYS A 514 -12.46 -12.91 -20.44
C CYS A 514 -13.64 -12.03 -20.01
N THR A 515 -14.36 -12.37 -18.93
CA THR A 515 -15.56 -11.66 -18.47
C THR A 515 -15.32 -10.16 -18.27
N PRO A 516 -14.25 -9.69 -17.61
CA PRO A 516 -13.99 -8.25 -17.47
C PRO A 516 -13.90 -7.53 -18.82
N PHE A 517 -13.21 -8.13 -19.78
CA PHE A 517 -13.08 -7.57 -21.13
C PHE A 517 -14.40 -7.55 -21.90
N LEU A 518 -15.21 -8.61 -21.75
CA LEU A 518 -16.55 -8.69 -22.36
C LEU A 518 -17.49 -7.65 -21.78
N ILE A 519 -17.50 -7.47 -20.46
CA ILE A 519 -18.29 -6.44 -19.77
C ILE A 519 -17.85 -5.06 -20.26
N TRP A 520 -16.55 -4.77 -20.25
CA TRP A 520 -16.01 -3.50 -20.72
C TRP A 520 -16.40 -3.21 -22.18
N SER A 521 -16.25 -4.20 -23.06
CA SER A 521 -16.62 -4.08 -24.48
C SER A 521 -18.11 -3.82 -24.64
N MET A 522 -18.96 -4.53 -23.88
CA MET A 522 -20.41 -4.34 -23.90
C MET A 522 -20.79 -2.94 -23.42
N VAL A 523 -20.23 -2.47 -22.30
CA VAL A 523 -20.49 -1.13 -21.75
C VAL A 523 -20.11 -0.06 -22.77
N HIS A 524 -18.96 -0.17 -23.43
CA HIS A 524 -18.55 0.78 -24.46
C HIS A 524 -19.40 0.75 -25.73
N ILE A 525 -19.79 -0.44 -26.19
CA ILE A 525 -20.68 -0.56 -27.35
C ILE A 525 -22.04 0.04 -27.01
N MET A 526 -22.56 -0.18 -25.80
CA MET A 526 -23.82 0.41 -25.35
C MET A 526 -23.74 1.93 -25.15
N SER A 527 -22.62 2.46 -24.66
CA SER A 527 -22.45 3.91 -24.57
C SER A 527 -22.35 4.56 -25.96
N SER A 528 -21.77 3.85 -26.94
CA SER A 528 -21.67 4.31 -28.32
C SER A 528 -23.01 4.43 -29.05
N SER A 529 -23.97 3.56 -28.78
CA SER A 529 -25.28 3.56 -29.43
C SER A 529 -26.24 4.64 -28.91
N ILE A 530 -25.91 5.26 -27.77
CA ILE A 530 -26.69 6.34 -27.13
C ILE A 530 -26.17 7.74 -27.55
N GLY A 531 -25.19 7.81 -28.46
CA GLY A 531 -24.64 9.09 -28.95
C GLY A 531 -23.62 9.74 -28.01
N LEU A 532 -23.17 9.04 -26.96
CA LEU A 532 -22.15 9.50 -26.01
C LEU A 532 -20.72 9.17 -26.48
N GLY A 533 -20.40 9.49 -27.74
CA GLY A 533 -19.08 9.27 -28.34
C GLY A 533 -18.84 7.81 -28.73
N GLY A 534 -19.12 7.48 -30.00
CA GLY A 534 -18.94 6.13 -30.50
C GLY A 534 -17.47 5.78 -30.74
N LEU A 535 -16.96 4.78 -30.02
CA LEU A 535 -15.59 4.28 -30.20
C LEU A 535 -15.56 3.14 -31.23
N SER A 536 -14.57 3.20 -32.12
CA SER A 536 -14.42 2.29 -33.26
C SER A 536 -14.06 0.86 -32.83
N GLY A 537 -14.40 -0.14 -33.64
CA GLY A 537 -13.96 -1.53 -33.43
C GLY A 537 -12.43 -1.69 -33.33
N ASN A 538 -11.67 -0.72 -33.86
CA ASN A 538 -10.22 -0.65 -33.73
C ASN A 538 -9.75 -0.46 -32.29
N LEU A 539 -10.49 0.30 -31.46
CA LEU A 539 -10.13 0.47 -30.05
C LEU A 539 -10.28 -0.84 -29.27
N VAL A 540 -11.42 -1.51 -29.43
CA VAL A 540 -11.68 -2.81 -28.78
C VAL A 540 -10.63 -3.83 -29.18
N PHE A 541 -10.29 -3.88 -30.48
CA PHE A 541 -9.23 -4.75 -30.98
C PHE A 541 -7.85 -4.36 -30.41
N GLY A 542 -7.50 -3.06 -30.41
CA GLY A 542 -6.23 -2.59 -29.84
C GLY A 542 -6.09 -2.92 -28.35
N ARG A 543 -7.15 -2.72 -27.56
CA ARG A 543 -7.21 -3.07 -26.14
C ARG A 543 -7.07 -4.58 -25.94
N PHE A 544 -7.74 -5.39 -26.76
CA PHE A 544 -7.61 -6.85 -26.73
C PHE A 544 -6.16 -7.29 -26.95
N ILE A 545 -5.49 -6.75 -27.97
CA ILE A 545 -4.08 -7.09 -28.26
C ILE A 545 -3.16 -6.71 -27.09
N ASN A 546 -3.35 -5.54 -26.48
CA ASN A 546 -2.54 -5.10 -25.34
C ASN A 546 -2.73 -5.99 -24.10
N LEU A 547 -3.97 -6.43 -23.83
CA LEU A 547 -4.31 -7.27 -22.66
C LEU A 547 -4.18 -8.77 -22.91
N LEU A 548 -4.00 -9.21 -24.15
CA LEU A 548 -3.90 -10.62 -24.51
C LEU A 548 -2.80 -11.36 -23.73
N PRO A 549 -1.56 -10.83 -23.57
CA PRO A 549 -0.52 -11.53 -22.83
C PRO A 549 -0.89 -11.77 -21.36
N VAL A 550 -1.44 -10.76 -20.68
CA VAL A 550 -1.85 -10.87 -19.27
C VAL A 550 -3.03 -11.84 -19.14
N THR A 551 -4.00 -11.76 -20.05
CA THR A 551 -5.15 -12.67 -20.13
C THR A 551 -4.72 -14.13 -20.33
N LEU A 552 -3.76 -14.41 -21.21
CA LEU A 552 -3.23 -15.76 -21.43
C LEU A 552 -2.53 -16.31 -20.19
N VAL A 553 -1.73 -15.49 -19.50
CA VAL A 553 -1.12 -15.88 -18.22
C VAL A 553 -2.19 -16.18 -17.19
N GLN A 554 -3.25 -15.38 -17.10
CA GLN A 554 -4.38 -15.63 -16.19
C GLN A 554 -5.11 -16.94 -16.50
N ILE A 555 -5.37 -17.25 -17.77
CA ILE A 555 -5.96 -18.54 -18.16
C ILE A 555 -5.08 -19.70 -17.68
N ILE A 556 -3.75 -19.61 -17.84
CA ILE A 556 -2.81 -20.64 -17.39
C ILE A 556 -2.83 -20.77 -15.85
N VAL A 557 -2.78 -19.65 -15.13
CA VAL A 557 -2.76 -19.63 -13.66
C VAL A 557 -4.05 -20.20 -13.09
N ILE A 558 -5.22 -19.74 -13.55
CA ILE A 558 -6.52 -20.21 -13.07
C ILE A 558 -6.73 -21.67 -13.44
N SER A 559 -6.36 -22.09 -14.66
CA SER A 559 -6.40 -23.51 -15.04
C SER A 559 -5.49 -24.36 -14.15
N GLY A 560 -4.32 -23.83 -13.77
CA GLY A 560 -3.41 -24.44 -12.80
C GLY A 560 -4.02 -24.59 -11.41
N ILE A 561 -4.72 -23.56 -10.93
CA ILE A 561 -5.48 -23.59 -9.67
C ILE A 561 -6.53 -24.71 -9.73
N VAL A 562 -7.39 -24.71 -10.74
CA VAL A 562 -8.48 -25.69 -10.86
C VAL A 562 -7.94 -27.12 -10.96
N ARG A 563 -6.93 -27.35 -11.79
CA ARG A 563 -6.29 -28.67 -11.94
C ARG A 563 -5.75 -29.16 -10.59
N ARG A 564 -5.05 -28.30 -9.85
CA ARG A 564 -4.40 -28.67 -8.59
C ARG A 564 -5.35 -28.78 -7.42
N SER A 565 -6.42 -27.99 -7.39
CA SER A 565 -7.46 -28.06 -6.37
C SER A 565 -8.38 -29.27 -6.56
N SER A 566 -8.44 -29.82 -7.78
CA SER A 566 -9.15 -31.08 -8.06
C SER A 566 -8.36 -32.35 -7.72
N ASP A 567 -7.03 -32.25 -7.56
CA ASP A 567 -6.20 -33.39 -7.18
C ASP A 567 -6.40 -33.72 -5.68
N TYR A 568 -7.13 -34.81 -5.40
CA TYR A 568 -7.51 -35.27 -4.05
C TYR A 568 -6.36 -35.60 -3.09
N SER A 569 -5.12 -35.63 -3.58
CA SER A 569 -3.93 -35.79 -2.74
C SER A 569 -3.56 -34.54 -1.94
N GLY A 570 -4.36 -33.46 -2.04
CA GLY A 570 -4.12 -32.22 -1.32
C GLY A 570 -2.84 -31.55 -1.82
N GLY A 571 -2.82 -31.19 -3.11
CA GLY A 571 -1.67 -30.56 -3.77
C GLY A 571 -1.06 -29.42 -2.95
N ASN A 572 0.23 -29.14 -3.18
CA ASN A 572 1.01 -28.14 -2.43
C ASN A 572 0.21 -26.84 -2.19
N LYS A 573 -0.32 -26.68 -0.97
CA LYS A 573 -1.24 -25.58 -0.64
C LYS A 573 -0.54 -24.21 -0.72
N SER A 574 0.76 -24.13 -0.44
CA SER A 574 1.53 -22.89 -0.65
C SER A 574 1.52 -22.48 -2.12
N LEU A 575 1.69 -23.44 -3.03
CA LEU A 575 1.62 -23.16 -4.46
C LEU A 575 0.21 -22.71 -4.88
N LEU A 576 -0.85 -23.35 -4.40
CA LEU A 576 -2.23 -22.91 -4.69
C LEU A 576 -2.51 -21.48 -4.19
N PHE A 577 -2.03 -21.16 -2.99
CA PHE A 577 -2.13 -19.80 -2.44
C PHE A 577 -1.36 -18.78 -3.30
N VAL A 578 -0.13 -19.11 -3.70
CA VAL A 578 0.69 -18.24 -4.57
C VAL A 578 0.05 -18.06 -5.96
N LEU A 579 -0.54 -19.12 -6.54
CA LEU A 579 -1.31 -18.99 -7.78
C LEU A 579 -2.54 -18.10 -7.59
N SER A 580 -3.18 -18.11 -6.42
CA SER A 580 -4.31 -17.23 -6.10
C SER A 580 -3.88 -15.76 -6.00
N ILE A 581 -2.71 -15.50 -5.40
CA ILE A 581 -2.08 -14.17 -5.39
C ILE A 581 -1.75 -13.70 -6.81
N LEU A 582 -1.17 -14.57 -7.64
CA LEU A 582 -0.89 -14.28 -9.05
C LEU A 582 -2.16 -14.01 -9.86
N ALA A 583 -3.23 -14.75 -9.59
CA ALA A 583 -4.52 -14.53 -10.23
C ALA A 583 -5.08 -13.15 -9.84
N CYS A 584 -5.08 -12.83 -8.54
CA CYS A 584 -5.48 -11.53 -8.03
C CYS A 584 -4.70 -10.38 -8.69
N GLY A 585 -3.36 -10.47 -8.71
CA GLY A 585 -2.51 -9.45 -9.33
C GLY A 585 -2.82 -9.21 -10.80
N GLY A 586 -2.99 -10.27 -11.61
CA GLY A 586 -3.31 -10.09 -13.02
C GLY A 586 -4.73 -9.60 -13.29
N PHE A 587 -5.71 -9.97 -12.46
CA PHE A 587 -7.05 -9.37 -12.54
C PHE A 587 -7.05 -7.90 -12.17
N ILE A 588 -6.21 -7.45 -11.23
CA ILE A 588 -6.04 -6.03 -10.92
C ILE A 588 -5.45 -5.29 -12.12
N VAL A 589 -4.40 -5.82 -12.76
CA VAL A 589 -3.82 -5.23 -13.98
C VAL A 589 -4.87 -5.11 -15.09
N ILE A 590 -5.59 -6.20 -15.38
CA ILE A 590 -6.68 -6.20 -16.37
C ILE A 590 -7.76 -5.19 -15.97
N GLY A 591 -8.15 -5.16 -14.70
CA GLY A 591 -9.16 -4.25 -14.16
C GLY A 591 -8.80 -2.78 -14.34
N SER A 592 -7.58 -2.38 -14.00
CA SER A 592 -7.11 -0.99 -14.10
C SER A 592 -6.94 -0.45 -15.53
N ASP A 593 -6.83 -1.35 -16.51
CA ASP A 593 -6.76 -1.00 -17.93
C ASP A 593 -8.13 -1.06 -18.62
N LEU A 594 -9.15 -1.57 -17.94
CA LEU A 594 -10.53 -1.65 -18.44
C LEU A 594 -11.45 -0.70 -17.69
N PHE A 595 -11.30 -0.52 -16.38
CA PHE A 595 -12.18 0.28 -15.55
C PHE A 595 -11.35 1.27 -14.74
N ARG A 596 -11.91 2.46 -14.55
CA ARG A 596 -11.36 3.52 -13.70
C ARG A 596 -12.41 3.94 -12.67
N VAL A 597 -11.96 4.27 -11.48
CA VAL A 597 -12.76 5.06 -10.54
C VAL A 597 -12.84 6.47 -11.13
N ASP A 598 -14.05 7.01 -11.23
CA ASP A 598 -14.27 8.39 -11.65
C ASP A 598 -14.16 9.32 -10.45
N ASP A 599 -13.17 10.20 -10.51
CA ASP A 599 -12.81 11.20 -9.51
C ASP A 599 -12.59 12.56 -10.19
N LEU A 600 -12.16 13.58 -9.45
CA LEU A 600 -12.00 14.96 -9.97
C LEU A 600 -10.99 15.08 -11.12
N PHE A 601 -10.09 14.11 -11.31
CA PHE A 601 -9.13 14.14 -12.40
C PHE A 601 -9.72 13.64 -13.72
N HIS A 602 -10.90 13.01 -13.69
CA HIS A 602 -11.62 12.46 -14.86
C HIS A 602 -10.76 11.56 -15.77
N ASN A 603 -9.70 10.99 -15.21
CA ASN A 603 -8.77 10.09 -15.88
C ASN A 603 -8.58 8.83 -15.02
N ARG A 604 -7.59 7.99 -15.37
CA ARG A 604 -7.32 6.73 -14.65
C ARG A 604 -6.08 6.80 -13.75
N MET A 605 -5.51 7.99 -13.53
CA MET A 605 -4.27 8.20 -12.78
C MET A 605 -4.32 7.52 -11.41
N ASN A 606 -5.33 7.84 -10.59
CA ASN A 606 -5.47 7.27 -9.26
C ASN A 606 -5.74 5.77 -9.29
N THR A 607 -6.51 5.30 -10.27
CA THR A 607 -6.79 3.86 -10.42
C THR A 607 -5.51 3.09 -10.69
N VAL A 608 -4.68 3.54 -11.65
CA VAL A 608 -3.39 2.90 -11.96
C VAL A 608 -2.44 3.02 -10.78
N PHE A 609 -2.30 4.21 -10.21
CA PHE A 609 -1.41 4.49 -9.08
C PHE A 609 -1.68 3.56 -7.91
N LYS A 610 -2.90 3.59 -7.38
CA LYS A 610 -3.21 2.85 -6.17
C LYS A 610 -3.26 1.34 -6.43
N SER A 611 -3.77 0.90 -7.57
CA SER A 611 -3.89 -0.52 -7.91
C SER A 611 -2.55 -1.19 -8.25
N TYR A 612 -1.65 -0.52 -8.96
CA TYR A 612 -0.34 -1.09 -9.31
C TYR A 612 0.54 -1.29 -8.09
N TYR A 613 0.33 -0.50 -7.04
CA TYR A 613 0.98 -0.69 -5.75
C TYR A 613 0.63 -2.06 -5.13
N HIS A 614 -0.64 -2.50 -5.20
CA HIS A 614 -1.04 -3.85 -4.77
C HIS A 614 -0.40 -4.92 -5.64
N VAL A 615 -0.40 -4.73 -6.97
CA VAL A 615 0.21 -5.68 -7.92
C VAL A 615 1.70 -5.87 -7.59
N TRP A 616 2.42 -4.79 -7.24
CA TRP A 616 3.81 -4.84 -6.81
C TRP A 616 4.02 -5.78 -5.62
N ILE A 617 3.20 -5.63 -4.57
CA ILE A 617 3.27 -6.46 -3.35
C ILE A 617 2.98 -7.94 -3.69
N LEU A 618 1.89 -8.20 -4.42
CA LEU A 618 1.46 -9.56 -4.77
C LEU A 618 2.47 -10.27 -5.67
N LEU A 619 2.98 -9.60 -6.71
CA LEU A 619 3.97 -10.16 -7.62
C LEU A 619 5.33 -10.37 -6.96
N SER A 620 5.72 -9.51 -6.01
CA SER A 620 6.97 -9.70 -5.23
C SER A 620 6.96 -11.02 -4.45
N VAL A 621 5.86 -11.32 -3.75
CA VAL A 621 5.68 -12.59 -3.02
C VAL A 621 5.72 -13.76 -4.00
N ALA A 622 4.98 -13.68 -5.10
CA ALA A 622 4.92 -14.78 -6.07
C ALA A 622 6.26 -15.02 -6.80
N ALA A 623 6.98 -13.96 -7.16
CA ALA A 623 8.30 -14.02 -7.78
C ALA A 623 9.31 -14.69 -6.85
N CYS A 624 9.35 -14.32 -5.58
CA CYS A 624 10.25 -14.93 -4.60
C CYS A 624 9.94 -16.40 -4.36
N PHE A 625 8.65 -16.77 -4.27
CA PHE A 625 8.26 -18.17 -4.15
C PHE A 625 8.68 -18.97 -5.39
N ALA A 626 8.50 -18.39 -6.59
CA ALA A 626 8.92 -19.00 -7.85
C ALA A 626 10.44 -19.19 -7.91
N LEU A 627 11.24 -18.21 -7.45
CA LEU A 627 12.69 -18.36 -7.35
C LEU A 627 13.09 -19.47 -6.36
N ALA A 628 12.56 -19.42 -5.14
CA ALA A 628 12.92 -20.35 -4.06
C ALA A 628 12.54 -21.82 -4.38
N THR A 629 11.40 -22.04 -5.06
CA THR A 629 10.93 -23.38 -5.42
C THR A 629 11.33 -23.81 -6.82
N GLY A 630 11.49 -22.87 -7.75
CA GLY A 630 11.76 -23.08 -9.17
C GLY A 630 13.13 -23.69 -9.49
N PHE A 631 14.11 -23.57 -8.59
CA PHE A 631 15.41 -24.25 -8.77
C PHE A 631 15.27 -25.77 -8.89
N SER A 632 14.25 -26.35 -8.25
CA SER A 632 13.99 -27.79 -8.17
C SER A 632 13.15 -28.35 -9.34
N SER A 633 12.44 -27.51 -10.10
CA SER A 633 11.44 -27.95 -11.09
C SER A 633 12.00 -28.15 -12.50
N ILE A 634 13.18 -27.59 -12.80
CA ILE A 634 13.87 -27.84 -14.08
C ILE A 634 14.72 -29.11 -13.92
N ASN A 635 14.14 -30.22 -14.37
CA ASN A 635 14.77 -31.54 -14.32
C ASN A 635 15.96 -31.57 -15.31
N LEU A 636 17.19 -31.43 -14.80
CA LEU A 636 18.45 -31.39 -15.57
C LEU A 636 18.77 -32.67 -16.35
N LYS A 637 17.93 -33.70 -16.24
CA LYS A 637 18.21 -35.05 -16.76
C LYS A 637 17.76 -35.24 -18.21
N ARG A 638 17.24 -34.22 -18.91
CA ARG A 638 16.45 -34.46 -20.13
C ARG A 638 17.03 -33.99 -21.47
N ASN A 639 17.98 -33.05 -21.55
CA ASN A 639 18.86 -32.77 -22.72
C ASN A 639 19.74 -31.52 -22.49
N SER A 640 20.77 -31.29 -23.32
CA SER A 640 21.69 -30.13 -23.26
C SER A 640 21.00 -28.77 -23.43
N LEU A 641 19.94 -28.70 -24.24
CA LEU A 641 19.13 -27.49 -24.47
C LEU A 641 18.43 -27.00 -23.19
N ASP A 642 17.94 -27.91 -22.34
CA ASP A 642 17.28 -27.54 -21.08
C ASP A 642 18.26 -26.88 -20.10
N ILE A 643 19.52 -27.32 -20.11
CA ILE A 643 20.59 -26.76 -19.28
C ILE A 643 20.94 -25.35 -19.76
N VAL A 644 21.08 -25.14 -21.07
CA VAL A 644 21.40 -23.84 -21.67
C VAL A 644 20.27 -22.84 -21.39
N SER A 645 19.01 -23.21 -21.67
CA SER A 645 17.84 -22.37 -21.41
C SER A 645 17.74 -21.97 -19.93
N LYS A 646 18.02 -22.89 -19.00
CA LYS A 646 18.05 -22.60 -17.57
C LYS A 646 19.15 -21.58 -17.23
N ARG A 647 20.36 -21.75 -17.77
CA ARG A 647 21.49 -20.82 -17.52
C ARG A 647 21.20 -19.43 -18.06
N ILE A 648 20.62 -19.35 -19.26
CA ILE A 648 20.19 -18.07 -19.86
C ILE A 648 19.14 -17.40 -18.96
N TRP A 649 18.13 -18.14 -18.51
CA TRP A 649 17.10 -17.61 -17.62
C TRP A 649 17.69 -17.14 -16.28
N ILE A 650 18.57 -17.92 -15.65
CA ILE A 650 19.25 -17.51 -14.41
C ILE A 650 20.06 -16.23 -14.65
N GLY A 651 20.79 -16.16 -15.75
CA GLY A 651 21.53 -14.96 -16.15
C GLY A 651 20.61 -13.75 -16.33
N ALA A 652 19.46 -13.92 -16.98
CA ALA A 652 18.47 -12.87 -17.16
C ALA A 652 17.86 -12.41 -15.82
N VAL A 653 17.50 -13.34 -14.92
CA VAL A 653 16.98 -13.00 -13.59
C VAL A 653 18.02 -12.22 -12.79
N ILE A 654 19.28 -12.68 -12.76
CA ILE A 654 20.35 -11.99 -12.07
C ILE A 654 20.52 -10.58 -12.64
N PHE A 655 20.63 -10.46 -13.97
CA PHE A 655 20.76 -9.18 -14.66
C PHE A 655 19.61 -8.22 -14.33
N LEU A 656 18.37 -8.67 -14.39
CA LEU A 656 17.20 -7.83 -14.11
C LEU A 656 17.09 -7.44 -12.63
N ILE A 657 17.43 -8.33 -11.69
CA ILE A 657 17.47 -7.99 -10.26
C ILE A 657 18.54 -6.92 -10.01
N PHE A 658 19.76 -7.10 -10.51
CA PHE A 658 20.80 -6.07 -10.39
C PHE A 658 20.40 -4.75 -11.09
N GLY A 659 19.76 -4.83 -12.26
CA GLY A 659 19.21 -3.68 -12.97
C GLY A 659 18.15 -2.93 -12.16
N SER A 660 17.28 -3.64 -11.44
CA SER A 660 16.30 -3.04 -10.52
C SER A 660 16.91 -2.48 -9.22
N LEU A 661 18.12 -2.90 -8.84
CA LEU A 661 18.82 -2.34 -7.67
C LEU A 661 19.60 -1.06 -8.00
N TYR A 662 19.77 -0.75 -9.28
CA TYR A 662 20.45 0.46 -9.72
C TYR A 662 19.73 1.74 -9.28
N TYR A 663 18.43 1.85 -9.54
CA TYR A 663 17.66 3.05 -9.18
C TYR A 663 17.71 3.36 -7.68
N PRO A 664 17.44 2.42 -6.76
CA PRO A 664 17.50 2.68 -5.33
C PRO A 664 18.78 3.37 -4.88
N PHE A 665 19.91 2.84 -5.34
CA PHE A 665 21.23 3.35 -4.99
C PHE A 665 21.47 4.76 -5.56
N VAL A 666 21.21 4.94 -6.85
CA VAL A 666 21.51 6.20 -7.55
C VAL A 666 20.52 7.30 -7.14
N ALA A 667 19.23 6.99 -7.02
CA ALA A 667 18.21 7.95 -6.60
C ALA A 667 18.45 8.45 -5.17
N THR A 668 18.80 7.56 -4.25
CA THR A 668 19.15 7.95 -2.88
C THR A 668 20.40 8.84 -2.87
N ASN A 669 21.44 8.52 -3.63
CA ASN A 669 22.63 9.37 -3.73
C ASN A 669 22.36 10.72 -4.42
N SER A 670 21.34 10.81 -5.28
CA SER A 670 20.94 12.09 -5.90
C SER A 670 20.02 12.94 -5.03
N LYS A 671 19.18 12.32 -4.18
CA LYS A 671 18.23 13.06 -3.32
C LYS A 671 18.84 13.44 -1.98
N VAL A 672 19.57 12.52 -1.34
CA VAL A 672 20.02 12.67 0.05
C VAL A 672 21.38 13.35 0.08
N ASP A 673 21.50 14.42 0.85
CA ASP A 673 22.79 15.07 1.13
C ASP A 673 23.49 14.35 2.30
N PHE A 674 24.54 13.60 2.00
CA PHE A 674 25.30 12.85 3.00
C PHE A 674 26.37 13.69 3.74
N ASP A 675 26.38 15.02 3.61
CA ASP A 675 27.25 15.88 4.43
C ASP A 675 26.96 15.70 5.94
N ILE A 676 28.03 15.66 6.74
CA ILE A 676 28.00 15.31 8.16
C ILE A 676 27.47 16.46 9.03
N ARG A 677 27.40 17.69 8.50
CA ARG A 677 27.14 18.92 9.27
C ARG A 677 25.72 19.08 9.81
N HIS A 678 24.72 18.37 9.27
CA HIS A 678 23.30 18.61 9.60
C HIS A 678 22.53 17.34 9.98
N LYS A 679 23.09 16.49 10.86
CA LYS A 679 22.40 15.27 11.32
C LYS A 679 21.34 15.57 12.37
N SER A 680 20.08 15.41 12.01
CA SER A 680 18.93 15.52 12.92
C SER A 680 17.80 14.59 12.48
N LEU A 681 16.94 14.19 13.41
CA LEU A 681 15.64 13.59 13.07
C LEU A 681 14.49 14.61 13.19
N ASP A 682 14.76 15.81 13.71
CA ASP A 682 13.79 16.90 13.78
C ASP A 682 13.50 17.40 12.35
N GLY A 683 12.31 17.09 11.86
CA GLY A 683 11.87 17.43 10.53
C GLY A 683 11.55 18.90 10.30
N LEU A 684 11.48 19.71 11.36
CA LEU A 684 11.38 21.17 11.28
C LEU A 684 12.75 21.87 11.41
N SER A 685 13.84 21.11 11.54
CA SER A 685 15.18 21.69 11.73
C SER A 685 15.67 22.56 10.56
N TYR A 686 15.11 22.41 9.37
CA TYR A 686 15.38 23.30 8.23
C TYR A 686 14.91 24.74 8.50
N LEU A 687 13.79 24.91 9.22
CA LEU A 687 13.29 26.23 9.62
C LEU A 687 14.24 26.92 10.59
N LYS A 688 14.89 26.17 11.49
CA LYS A 688 15.89 26.74 12.40
C LYS A 688 17.05 27.42 11.67
N GLN A 689 17.33 27.02 10.42
CA GLN A 689 18.38 27.61 9.60
C GLN A 689 17.83 28.71 8.68
N GLN A 690 16.65 28.49 8.10
CA GLN A 690 16.08 29.37 7.07
C GLN A 690 15.23 30.49 7.67
N ASN A 691 14.36 30.18 8.64
CA ASN A 691 13.41 31.10 9.28
C ASN A 691 13.29 30.79 10.79
N PRO A 692 14.28 31.17 11.63
CA PRO A 692 14.28 30.86 13.06
C PRO A 692 13.05 31.41 13.79
N SER A 693 12.56 32.58 13.36
CA SER A 693 11.38 33.23 13.94
C SER A 693 10.12 32.36 13.85
N ILE A 694 9.93 31.67 12.72
CA ILE A 694 8.80 30.77 12.49
C ILE A 694 8.96 29.51 13.34
N TYR A 695 10.17 28.95 13.41
CA TYR A 695 10.46 27.77 14.23
C TYR A 695 10.14 28.02 15.72
N GLU A 696 10.57 29.16 16.27
CA GLU A 696 10.28 29.53 17.66
C GLU A 696 8.79 29.73 17.92
N ALA A 697 8.07 30.35 16.98
CA ALA A 697 6.63 30.54 17.06
C ALA A 697 5.86 29.20 17.06
N ILE A 698 6.25 28.24 16.20
CA ILE A 698 5.68 26.89 16.18
C ILE A 698 5.90 26.19 17.52
N LEU A 699 7.13 26.23 18.06
CA LEU A 699 7.43 25.64 19.36
C LEU A 699 6.64 26.30 20.50
N TRP A 700 6.41 27.62 20.41
CA TRP A 700 5.60 28.31 21.39
C TRP A 700 4.14 27.85 21.32
N LEU A 701 3.54 27.78 20.12
CA LEU A 701 2.17 27.29 19.94
C LEU A 701 2.01 25.85 20.45
N ASP A 702 2.92 24.95 20.08
CA ASP A 702 2.92 23.54 20.50
C ASP A 702 2.92 23.37 22.03
N ASN A 703 3.55 24.28 22.77
CA ASN A 703 3.66 24.20 24.23
C ASN A 703 2.60 25.01 25.00
N ASN A 704 1.87 25.92 24.35
CA ASN A 704 0.97 26.89 25.02
C ASN A 704 -0.48 26.82 24.51
N THR A 705 -0.80 25.88 23.64
CA THR A 705 -2.15 25.70 23.10
C THR A 705 -2.74 24.35 23.48
N GLU A 706 -4.07 24.28 23.46
CA GLU A 706 -4.86 23.08 23.76
C GLU A 706 -5.66 22.63 22.54
N SER A 707 -6.04 21.36 22.54
CA SER A 707 -6.87 20.79 21.48
C SER A 707 -8.20 21.55 21.33
N GLY A 708 -8.61 21.75 20.07
CA GLY A 708 -9.86 22.44 19.73
C GLY A 708 -9.77 23.97 19.71
N GLN A 709 -8.63 24.56 20.06
CA GLN A 709 -8.39 25.99 19.81
C GLN A 709 -8.17 26.26 18.32
N ILE A 710 -8.61 27.44 17.87
CA ILE A 710 -8.56 27.85 16.45
C ILE A 710 -7.50 28.93 16.27
N LEU A 711 -6.58 28.67 15.34
CA LEU A 711 -5.49 29.55 14.95
C LEU A 711 -5.80 30.20 13.62
N LEU A 712 -5.68 31.52 13.51
CA LEU A 712 -5.66 32.20 12.21
C LEU A 712 -4.22 32.33 11.71
N GLU A 713 -3.99 31.84 10.50
CA GLU A 713 -2.78 32.05 9.71
C GLU A 713 -3.15 32.36 8.25
N ALA A 714 -2.19 32.80 7.44
CA ALA A 714 -2.44 33.08 6.03
C ALA A 714 -2.82 31.82 5.24
N ILE A 715 -3.72 31.97 4.27
CA ILE A 715 -4.16 30.87 3.41
C ILE A 715 -2.96 30.30 2.65
N GLY A 716 -2.89 28.98 2.63
CA GLY A 716 -1.80 28.24 2.03
C GLY A 716 -1.96 28.03 0.53
N GLN A 717 -0.83 27.82 -0.13
CA GLN A 717 -0.80 27.33 -1.50
C GLN A 717 -0.40 25.86 -1.45
N ASP A 718 -1.21 24.99 -2.05
CA ASP A 718 -0.96 23.56 -2.12
C ASP A 718 0.46 23.23 -2.60
N TYR A 719 1.08 22.26 -1.94
CA TYR A 719 2.45 21.79 -2.22
C TYR A 719 3.55 22.85 -2.08
N VAL A 720 3.24 24.01 -1.50
CA VAL A 720 4.24 25.00 -1.11
C VAL A 720 4.52 24.82 0.39
N PRO A 721 5.78 24.52 0.79
CA PRO A 721 6.09 24.09 2.16
C PRO A 721 5.93 25.16 3.23
N GLU A 722 6.17 26.43 2.89
CA GLU A 722 6.12 27.55 3.83
C GLU A 722 4.69 28.05 4.08
N THR A 723 3.68 27.23 3.78
CA THR A 723 2.27 27.62 3.78
C THR A 723 1.46 26.72 4.71
N SER A 724 0.51 27.30 5.45
CA SER A 724 -0.27 26.60 6.48
C SER A 724 0.60 25.84 7.51
N ILE A 725 1.78 26.40 7.80
CA ILE A 725 2.85 25.70 8.52
C ILE A 725 2.59 25.69 10.02
N TYR A 726 1.90 26.71 10.55
CA TYR A 726 1.64 26.79 11.98
C TYR A 726 0.60 25.74 12.37
N SER A 727 -0.54 25.71 11.69
CA SER A 727 -1.58 24.71 11.95
C SER A 727 -1.12 23.30 11.56
N GLY A 728 -0.37 23.16 10.45
CA GLY A 728 0.19 21.88 10.04
C GLY A 728 1.20 21.30 11.03
N SER A 729 1.95 22.14 11.75
CA SER A 729 2.97 21.70 12.71
C SER A 729 2.43 21.44 14.12
N THR A 730 1.30 22.04 14.49
CA THR A 730 0.71 21.93 15.84
C THR A 730 -0.56 21.10 15.87
N GLY A 731 -1.19 20.85 14.72
CA GLY A 731 -2.49 20.17 14.64
C GLY A 731 -3.68 21.04 15.05
N LEU A 732 -3.47 22.34 15.33
CA LEU A 732 -4.54 23.31 15.50
C LEU A 732 -5.33 23.47 14.21
N SER A 733 -6.60 23.87 14.29
CA SER A 733 -7.38 24.20 13.09
C SER A 733 -7.20 25.65 12.69
N THR A 734 -6.95 25.91 11.40
CA THR A 734 -7.09 27.24 10.79
C THR A 734 -8.34 27.36 9.94
N ILE A 735 -8.76 28.59 9.62
CA ILE A 735 -9.97 28.85 8.82
C ILE A 735 -9.92 28.14 7.47
N LEU A 736 -8.78 28.27 6.78
CA LEU A 736 -8.52 27.61 5.50
C LEU A 736 -7.01 27.51 5.26
N GLY A 737 -6.51 26.28 5.11
CA GLY A 737 -5.11 25.99 4.79
C GLY A 737 -4.91 25.80 3.28
N TRP A 738 -4.86 24.55 2.81
CA TRP A 738 -4.65 24.19 1.39
C TRP A 738 -5.98 23.94 0.66
N PRO A 739 -6.54 24.95 -0.05
CA PRO A 739 -7.88 24.85 -0.63
C PRO A 739 -7.99 23.81 -1.75
N GLY A 740 -6.91 23.50 -2.47
CA GLY A 740 -6.97 22.49 -3.53
C GLY A 740 -7.07 21.07 -2.98
N HIS A 741 -6.39 20.77 -1.87
CA HIS A 741 -6.50 19.48 -1.18
C HIS A 741 -7.87 19.29 -0.54
N GLU A 742 -8.42 20.33 0.09
CA GLU A 742 -9.80 20.31 0.60
C GLU A 742 -10.80 19.99 -0.52
N HIS A 743 -10.60 20.58 -1.72
CA HIS A 743 -11.41 20.23 -2.88
C HIS A 743 -11.24 18.76 -3.28
N GLN A 744 -9.99 18.30 -3.38
CA GLN A 744 -9.66 16.95 -3.84
C GLN A 744 -10.28 15.87 -2.95
N TRP A 745 -10.35 16.07 -1.65
CA TRP A 745 -10.89 15.07 -0.74
C TRP A 745 -12.41 15.13 -0.66
N ARG A 746 -12.97 16.34 -0.56
CA ARG A 746 -14.41 16.54 -0.32
C ARG A 746 -15.26 16.55 -1.58
N GLY A 747 -14.66 16.77 -2.75
CA GLY A 747 -15.36 16.80 -4.04
C GLY A 747 -16.11 18.10 -4.33
N SER A 748 -16.16 19.06 -3.39
CA SER A 748 -16.89 20.33 -3.53
C SER A 748 -16.15 21.49 -2.88
N THR A 749 -16.23 22.67 -3.49
CA THR A 749 -15.68 23.93 -2.95
C THR A 749 -16.68 24.70 -2.09
N SER A 750 -17.96 24.28 -2.07
CA SER A 750 -19.05 25.01 -1.40
C SER A 750 -18.82 25.21 0.10
N ILE A 751 -18.09 24.28 0.73
CA ILE A 751 -17.87 24.23 2.19
C ILE A 751 -16.95 25.36 2.67
N TYR A 752 -16.05 25.84 1.82
CA TYR A 752 -15.14 26.94 2.13
C TYR A 752 -15.37 28.16 1.23
N SER A 753 -16.51 28.22 0.54
CA SER A 753 -16.93 29.43 -0.17
C SER A 753 -17.04 30.61 0.80
N GLY A 754 -16.48 31.76 0.44
CA GLY A 754 -16.44 32.97 1.27
C GLY A 754 -15.32 33.00 2.33
N ARG A 755 -14.83 31.84 2.80
CA ARG A 755 -13.73 31.79 3.78
C ARG A 755 -12.47 32.55 3.31
N PRO A 756 -12.03 32.48 2.03
CA PRO A 756 -10.90 33.27 1.57
C PRO A 756 -11.05 34.77 1.76
N SER A 757 -12.23 35.29 1.42
CA SER A 757 -12.56 36.72 1.56
C SER A 757 -12.67 37.11 3.04
N ASP A 758 -13.22 36.25 3.88
CA ASP A 758 -13.30 36.51 5.32
C ASP A 758 -11.91 36.57 5.97
N VAL A 759 -10.98 35.67 5.58
CA VAL A 759 -9.59 35.72 6.08
C VAL A 759 -8.91 37.01 5.64
N GLU A 760 -9.04 37.38 4.36
CA GLU A 760 -8.48 38.63 3.83
C GLU A 760 -9.05 39.86 4.57
N GLU A 761 -10.36 39.91 4.81
CA GLU A 761 -11.00 41.00 5.55
C GLU A 761 -10.48 41.05 7.00
N ILE A 762 -10.35 39.92 7.70
CA ILE A 762 -9.77 39.91 9.06
C ILE A 762 -8.36 40.52 9.07
N TYR A 763 -7.54 40.23 8.04
CA TYR A 763 -6.18 40.76 7.98
C TYR A 763 -6.06 42.21 7.49
N THR A 764 -7.10 42.79 6.89
CA THR A 764 -7.02 44.10 6.21
C THR A 764 -7.97 45.15 6.78
N THR A 765 -9.01 44.74 7.50
CA THR A 765 -10.04 45.65 7.99
C THR A 765 -9.53 46.56 9.09
N SER A 766 -9.90 47.85 9.02
CA SER A 766 -9.72 48.82 10.10
C SER A 766 -10.99 49.02 10.92
N ASN A 767 -12.07 48.27 10.62
CA ASN A 767 -13.34 48.35 11.31
C ASN A 767 -13.43 47.29 12.42
N TYR A 768 -13.43 47.75 13.66
CA TYR A 768 -13.56 46.93 14.86
C TYR A 768 -14.76 45.98 14.84
N GLU A 769 -15.95 46.44 14.40
CA GLU A 769 -17.16 45.61 14.43
C GLU A 769 -17.05 44.44 13.44
N ILE A 770 -16.51 44.71 12.25
CA ILE A 770 -16.28 43.67 11.22
C ILE A 770 -15.26 42.65 11.73
N PHE A 771 -14.15 43.14 12.29
CA PHE A 771 -13.11 42.27 12.87
C PHE A 771 -13.70 41.36 13.95
N ARG A 772 -14.40 41.93 14.95
CA ARG A 772 -15.01 41.16 16.05
C ARG A 772 -16.05 40.16 15.55
N ASP A 773 -16.89 40.55 14.60
CA ASP A 773 -17.94 39.67 14.08
C ASP A 773 -17.34 38.49 13.28
N LEU A 774 -16.27 38.73 12.51
CA LEU A 774 -15.56 37.67 11.77
C LEU A 774 -14.72 36.76 12.68
N THR A 775 -13.98 37.30 13.65
CA THR A 775 -13.22 36.48 14.61
C THR A 775 -14.17 35.64 15.48
N GLY A 776 -15.32 36.21 15.88
CA GLY A 776 -16.39 35.50 16.57
C GLY A 776 -17.08 34.43 15.71
N LYS A 777 -17.33 34.70 14.41
CA LYS A 777 -17.91 33.73 13.46
C LYS A 777 -17.10 32.43 13.41
N TYR A 778 -15.79 32.51 13.47
CA TYR A 778 -14.88 31.36 13.41
C TYR A 778 -14.36 30.90 14.78
N ASN A 779 -14.77 31.55 15.88
CA ASN A 779 -14.26 31.32 17.23
C ASN A 779 -12.72 31.31 17.30
N ILE A 780 -12.07 32.32 16.72
CA ILE A 780 -10.60 32.42 16.65
C ILE A 780 -10.04 32.66 18.06
N ASP A 781 -9.14 31.77 18.52
CA ASP A 781 -8.45 31.90 19.79
C ASP A 781 -7.10 32.62 19.63
N TYR A 782 -6.42 32.41 18.50
CA TYR A 782 -5.10 32.99 18.21
C TYR A 782 -5.00 33.56 16.80
N ILE A 783 -4.29 34.67 16.62
CA ILE A 783 -3.93 35.22 15.31
C ILE A 783 -2.41 35.32 15.21
N VAL A 784 -1.83 34.72 14.17
CA VAL A 784 -0.41 34.86 13.83
C VAL A 784 -0.22 36.05 12.90
N ILE A 785 0.83 36.84 13.12
CA ILE A 785 1.28 37.88 12.20
C ILE A 785 2.76 37.66 11.94
N GLY A 786 3.07 36.89 10.89
CA GLY A 786 4.42 36.60 10.44
C GLY A 786 4.75 37.20 9.07
N PRO A 787 5.91 36.82 8.49
CA PRO A 787 6.32 37.25 7.15
C PRO A 787 5.28 36.95 6.07
N ARG A 788 4.59 35.81 6.19
CA ARG A 788 3.63 35.34 5.20
C ARG A 788 2.34 36.15 5.22
N GLU A 789 1.80 36.39 6.41
CA GLU A 789 0.60 37.21 6.60
C GLU A 789 0.85 38.63 6.10
N ARG A 790 2.03 39.19 6.42
CA ARG A 790 2.43 40.51 5.92
C ARG A 790 2.60 40.57 4.41
N TYR A 791 3.14 39.51 3.81
CA TYR A 791 3.30 39.41 2.37
C TYR A 791 1.96 39.29 1.65
N ALA A 792 1.04 38.49 2.17
CA ALA A 792 -0.25 38.22 1.55
C ALA A 792 -1.24 39.39 1.71
N TYR A 793 -1.28 40.03 2.88
CA TYR A 793 -2.35 40.97 3.25
C TYR A 793 -1.85 42.37 3.63
N GLY A 794 -0.53 42.59 3.72
CA GLY A 794 0.05 43.86 4.15
C GLY A 794 0.24 43.97 5.67
N THR A 795 0.51 45.18 6.16
CA THR A 795 0.72 45.39 7.60
C THR A 795 -0.61 45.69 8.26
N LEU A 796 -1.06 44.81 9.15
CA LEU A 796 -2.26 45.03 9.94
C LEU A 796 -2.01 46.20 10.91
N GLU A 797 -2.96 47.12 11.03
CA GLU A 797 -2.88 48.21 12.00
C GLU A 797 -2.91 47.62 13.41
N LEU A 798 -1.73 47.57 14.05
CA LEU A 798 -1.52 46.93 15.35
C LEU A 798 -2.39 47.55 16.47
N ASP A 799 -2.81 48.80 16.29
CA ASP A 799 -3.66 49.52 17.24
C ASP A 799 -5.04 48.82 17.38
N THR A 800 -5.61 48.31 16.28
CA THR A 800 -6.90 47.59 16.29
C THR A 800 -6.82 46.23 16.97
N ILE A 801 -5.69 45.52 16.82
CA ILE A 801 -5.50 44.20 17.46
C ILE A 801 -5.13 44.35 18.94
N GLY A 802 -4.24 45.29 19.26
CA GLY A 802 -3.75 45.50 20.63
C GLY A 802 -4.84 45.95 21.60
N GLU A 803 -5.97 46.48 21.11
CA GLU A 803 -7.15 46.80 21.92
C GLU A 803 -7.98 45.57 22.32
N ILE A 804 -7.81 44.41 21.67
CA ILE A 804 -8.72 43.26 21.77
C ILE A 804 -8.00 41.96 22.12
N GLY A 805 -6.79 41.78 21.61
CA GLY A 805 -6.00 40.58 21.80
C GLY A 805 -4.75 40.86 22.62
N ASP A 806 -4.47 39.98 23.56
CA ASP A 806 -3.24 40.01 24.33
C ASP A 806 -2.08 39.51 23.46
N LEU A 807 -1.01 40.30 23.37
CA LEU A 807 0.23 39.86 22.76
C LEU A 807 0.88 38.80 23.67
N VAL A 808 0.82 37.54 23.25
CA VAL A 808 1.29 36.38 24.04
C VAL A 808 2.64 35.85 23.60
N PHE A 809 3.05 36.15 22.37
CA PHE A 809 4.38 35.83 21.85
C PHE A 809 4.84 36.87 20.85
N GLN A 810 6.11 37.24 20.92
CA GLN A 810 6.74 38.12 19.94
C GLN A 810 8.22 37.80 19.79
N ASN A 811 8.68 37.72 18.55
CA ASN A 811 10.10 37.73 18.21
C ASN A 811 10.36 38.74 17.08
N THR A 812 11.49 38.59 16.37
CA THR A 812 11.92 39.53 15.32
C THR A 812 10.95 39.65 14.16
N GLU A 813 10.22 38.59 13.80
CA GLU A 813 9.39 38.58 12.60
C GLU A 813 7.94 38.15 12.83
N VAL A 814 7.68 37.41 13.92
CA VAL A 814 6.37 36.83 14.24
C VAL A 814 5.84 37.39 15.55
N SER A 815 4.57 37.82 15.52
CA SER A 815 3.77 38.14 16.69
C SER A 815 2.56 37.21 16.75
N ILE A 816 2.18 36.73 17.93
CA ILE A 816 0.97 35.94 18.15
C ILE A 816 0.11 36.67 19.19
N TYR A 817 -1.14 36.90 18.83
CA TYR A 817 -2.16 37.49 19.69
C TYR A 817 -3.15 36.44 20.11
N ARG A 818 -3.54 36.45 21.39
CA ARG A 818 -4.59 35.61 21.96
C ARG A 818 -5.84 36.45 22.20
N PHE A 819 -7.00 35.89 21.91
CA PHE A 819 -8.28 36.54 22.16
C PHE A 819 -9.03 35.77 23.24
N ASP A 820 -9.54 36.49 24.24
CA ASP A 820 -10.44 35.92 25.23
C ASP A 820 -11.88 35.95 24.69
N LYS A 821 -12.62 34.87 24.96
CA LYS A 821 -13.98 34.62 24.45
C LYS A 821 -15.05 35.49 25.10
#